data_AF-A0A428RB11-F1
#
_entry.id   AF-A0A428RB11-F1
#
_cell.length_a   1.000
_cell.length_b   1.000
_cell.length_c   1.000
_cell.angle_alpha   90.00
_cell.angle_beta   90.00
_cell.angle_gamma   90.00
#
_symmetry.space_group_name_H-M   'P 1'
#
loop_
_entity.id
_entity.type
_entity.pdbx_description
1 polymer ?
#
loop_
_entity_poly.entity_id
_entity_poly.type
_entity_poly.pdbx_seq_one_letter_code
_entity_poly.pdbx_strand_id
1 'polypeptide(L)'
;MIQEMGVADGLELAKKRLPNDTPEELLIELLEVLEFIPLAITQASAFMAKRRKTDEEEDEFDFQDAVAALKAFSFVDSNEEDTMFSTHRLVQLATRCWLDREVPSETERWAFAALNSVATHFPRPTSHPDARYFTLGESLLPHAELILQQQFKMPSKEVELARARLLNSSGRYLHWKGSYDEARSRFQESMQINMRLLGERHIDTMTSTGLYGWSLAIIGHNPEAVPMLERLVQLRTEVLGKDDPQTIDALSDFAHAIVTTGDLQKSEAMQREAVARSERILGRRHGNTIDCMAFLAQVLHQQGKQAEATTLQREIFTVTLEVLGPKHINALMAEGNLASMLSNDRETYNEAYDIFKNNIQNKGEVYGLDHRETSIALLATSLLLVLAVPSSANTDTSKALFPRGVTTRKELWKPKVGTHWQIILSQVLTIPKGGAKNLKPNVPIYDVDLFENSKQTFDALHKAGKYVICYFSAGSWENWRDDRNSFQKKDLGKTLSGWPDEKYVNINSPSVRTIMAKRIKLAAEKGCDAIDPDNLDGYQADNGLGLTEADTISYVKFLSKEAAKYRMTTGMKNGGSITKQVLPYVGFCINESCIQYSECDLYAPYIKAGKPVFNIEYPAGAPNVKAADKRRICSVTGAAKGSTGFSKVIKKMNLDSWVMYC
;
A
#
# COMPACT_ATOMS: atom_id res chain seq x y z
N MET A 1 38.93 -27.63 18.50
CA MET A 1 38.93 -26.27 19.06
C MET A 1 39.90 -25.45 18.24
N ILE A 2 39.40 -24.50 17.45
CA ILE A 2 40.25 -23.50 16.79
C ILE A 2 40.50 -22.44 17.85
N GLN A 3 41.77 -22.13 18.11
CA GLN A 3 42.16 -21.11 19.08
C GLN A 3 41.95 -19.73 18.45
N GLU A 4 41.37 -18.80 19.20
CA GLU A 4 41.19 -17.42 18.73
C GLU A 4 42.55 -16.78 18.44
N MET A 5 42.66 -16.21 17.24
CA MET A 5 43.85 -15.50 16.79
C MET A 5 43.89 -14.13 17.46
N GLY A 6 45.03 -13.76 18.03
CA GLY A 6 45.18 -12.48 18.71
C GLY A 6 45.30 -11.31 17.73
N VAL A 7 45.03 -10.10 18.22
CA VAL A 7 45.16 -8.84 17.46
C VAL A 7 46.53 -8.72 16.78
N ALA A 8 47.60 -9.18 17.45
CA ALA A 8 48.96 -9.15 16.93
C ALA A 8 49.15 -10.03 15.67
N ASP A 9 48.57 -11.23 15.67
CA ASP A 9 48.65 -12.17 14.54
C ASP A 9 47.81 -11.67 13.34
N GLY A 10 46.66 -11.05 13.63
CA GLY A 10 45.82 -10.40 12.61
C GLY A 10 46.50 -9.20 11.94
N LEU A 11 47.25 -8.40 12.72
CA LEU A 11 48.03 -7.27 12.21
C LEU A 11 49.16 -7.74 11.29
N GLU A 12 49.88 -8.80 11.67
CA GLU A 12 50.98 -9.36 10.86
C GLU A 12 50.47 -9.90 9.52
N LEU A 13 49.28 -10.50 9.52
CA LEU A 13 48.63 -11.01 8.31
C LEU A 13 48.17 -9.87 7.38
N ALA A 14 47.60 -8.80 7.93
CA ALA A 14 47.17 -7.63 7.17
C ALA A 14 48.35 -6.90 6.52
N LYS A 15 49.46 -6.73 7.25
CA LYS A 15 50.71 -6.13 6.76
C LYS A 15 51.36 -6.92 5.60
N LYS A 16 51.16 -8.24 5.54
CA LYS A 16 51.64 -9.08 4.42
C LYS A 16 50.80 -8.98 3.15
N ARG A 17 49.60 -8.40 3.22
CA ARG A 17 48.57 -8.47 2.16
C ARG A 17 48.08 -7.12 1.66
N LEU A 18 48.29 -6.06 2.44
CA LEU A 18 48.04 -4.67 2.07
C LEU A 18 49.33 -3.95 1.67
N PRO A 19 49.27 -2.82 0.94
CA PRO A 19 50.45 -2.04 0.57
C PRO A 19 51.29 -1.64 1.78
N ASN A 20 52.62 -1.76 1.66
CA ASN A 20 53.58 -1.58 2.78
C ASN A 20 53.58 -0.15 3.38
N ASP A 21 52.97 0.81 2.71
CA ASP A 21 52.84 2.21 3.10
C ASP A 21 51.53 2.52 3.86
N THR A 22 50.71 1.50 4.15
CA THR A 22 49.47 1.68 4.92
C THR A 22 49.80 2.02 6.39
N PRO A 23 49.32 3.16 6.93
CA PRO A 23 49.55 3.54 8.32
C PRO A 23 48.99 2.53 9.31
N GLU A 24 49.76 2.22 10.35
CA GLU A 24 49.41 1.18 11.34
C GLU A 24 48.11 1.50 12.10
N GLU A 25 47.83 2.78 12.33
CA GLU A 25 46.60 3.27 12.97
C GLU A 25 45.36 2.96 12.13
N LEU A 26 45.44 3.08 10.80
CA LEU A 26 44.37 2.72 9.87
C LEU A 26 44.17 1.21 9.75
N LEU A 27 45.25 0.42 9.90
CA LEU A 27 45.17 -1.04 9.97
C LEU A 27 44.47 -1.51 11.25
N ILE A 28 44.69 -0.81 12.37
CA ILE A 28 44.03 -1.08 13.65
C ILE A 28 42.55 -0.70 13.56
N GLU A 29 42.20 0.50 13.08
CA GLU A 29 40.79 0.89 12.85
C GLU A 29 40.09 -0.07 11.88
N LEU A 30 40.77 -0.50 10.81
CA LEU A 30 40.22 -1.49 9.87
C LEU A 30 39.98 -2.84 10.56
N LEU A 31 40.90 -3.32 11.40
CA LEU A 31 40.74 -4.58 12.13
C LEU A 31 39.64 -4.49 13.21
N GLU A 32 39.49 -3.35 13.88
CA GLU A 32 38.40 -3.09 14.84
C GLU A 32 37.03 -2.99 14.15
N VAL A 33 36.98 -2.42 12.94
CA VAL A 33 35.77 -2.40 12.11
C VAL A 33 35.45 -3.80 11.55
N LEU A 34 36.48 -4.60 11.25
CA LEU A 34 36.35 -5.99 10.78
C LEU A 34 36.12 -7.01 11.90
N GLU A 35 36.32 -6.64 13.17
CA GLU A 35 35.99 -7.49 14.32
C GLU A 35 34.49 -7.87 14.35
N PHE A 36 33.65 -7.09 13.65
CA PHE A 36 32.21 -7.33 13.48
C PHE A 36 31.79 -7.88 12.11
N ILE A 37 32.72 -8.08 11.19
CA ILE A 37 32.47 -8.64 9.85
C ILE A 37 33.38 -9.86 9.69
N PRO A 38 32.85 -11.09 9.73
CA PRO A 38 33.69 -12.27 9.90
C PRO A 38 34.78 -12.35 8.83
N LEU A 39 35.94 -12.83 9.27
CA LEU A 39 37.11 -13.35 8.53
C LEU A 39 36.81 -14.00 7.15
N ALA A 40 35.57 -14.42 6.93
CA ALA A 40 34.92 -14.82 5.69
C ALA A 40 35.15 -13.87 4.50
N ILE A 41 35.07 -12.54 4.65
CA ILE A 41 35.30 -11.64 3.49
C ILE A 41 36.76 -11.68 3.05
N THR A 42 37.69 -11.73 4.01
CA THR A 42 39.13 -11.83 3.76
C THR A 42 39.51 -13.19 3.19
N GLN A 43 38.85 -14.27 3.66
CA GLN A 43 39.00 -15.62 3.12
C GLN A 43 38.37 -15.79 1.74
N ALA A 44 37.20 -15.20 1.47
CA ALA A 44 36.56 -15.19 0.16
C ALA A 44 37.39 -14.39 -0.86
N SER A 45 37.90 -13.22 -0.46
CA SER A 45 38.80 -12.41 -1.29
C SER A 45 40.11 -13.15 -1.58
N ALA A 46 40.67 -13.87 -0.59
CA ALA A 46 41.86 -14.70 -0.77
C ALA A 46 41.59 -15.96 -1.61
N PHE A 47 40.43 -16.59 -1.49
CA PHE A 47 39.98 -17.74 -2.29
C PHE A 47 39.80 -17.33 -3.76
N MET A 48 39.10 -16.23 -4.01
CA MET A 48 38.90 -15.65 -5.35
C MET A 48 40.24 -15.23 -5.99
N ALA A 49 41.17 -14.65 -5.22
CA ALA A 49 42.49 -14.27 -5.71
C ALA A 49 43.42 -15.48 -5.98
N LYS A 50 43.25 -16.59 -5.25
CA LYS A 50 44.06 -17.81 -5.41
C LYS A 50 43.62 -18.63 -6.62
N ARG A 51 42.32 -18.63 -6.95
CA ARG A 51 41.76 -19.32 -8.12
C ARG A 51 42.03 -18.58 -9.44
N ARG A 52 42.21 -17.26 -9.40
CA ARG A 52 42.69 -16.45 -10.55
C ARG A 52 44.12 -16.77 -11.00
N LYS A 53 44.90 -17.52 -10.20
CA LYS A 53 46.30 -17.85 -10.50
C LYS A 53 46.51 -19.27 -11.03
N THR A 54 45.46 -20.07 -11.14
CA THR A 54 45.53 -21.43 -11.67
C THR A 54 44.60 -21.53 -12.87
N ASP A 55 45.26 -21.61 -14.02
CA ASP A 55 44.81 -22.11 -15.32
C ASP A 55 44.10 -21.15 -16.27
N GLU A 56 44.78 -20.99 -17.40
CA GLU A 56 44.35 -20.41 -18.67
C GLU A 56 43.32 -21.35 -19.30
N GLU A 57 42.04 -21.14 -19.01
CA GLU A 57 40.90 -21.52 -19.85
C GLU A 57 39.68 -20.78 -19.25
N GLU A 58 38.96 -20.02 -20.09
CA GLU A 58 37.79 -19.23 -19.68
C GLU A 58 36.62 -20.16 -19.27
N ASP A 59 36.69 -20.73 -18.07
CA ASP A 59 35.55 -21.38 -17.44
C ASP A 59 34.59 -20.30 -16.93
N GLU A 60 33.45 -20.19 -17.64
CA GLU A 60 32.28 -19.42 -17.26
C GLU A 60 31.91 -19.74 -15.80
N PHE A 61 32.08 -18.76 -14.91
CA PHE A 61 31.82 -18.90 -13.48
C PHE A 61 30.37 -19.34 -13.24
N ASP A 62 30.15 -20.61 -12.86
CA ASP A 62 28.83 -21.21 -12.67
C ASP A 62 28.06 -20.49 -11.54
N PHE A 63 26.80 -20.12 -11.82
CA PHE A 63 25.88 -19.55 -10.83
C PHE A 63 25.77 -20.43 -9.58
N GLN A 64 25.80 -21.76 -9.74
CA GLN A 64 25.73 -22.70 -8.63
C GLN A 64 26.99 -22.62 -7.74
N ASP A 65 28.17 -22.49 -8.34
CA ASP A 65 29.43 -22.30 -7.60
C ASP A 65 29.44 -20.96 -6.85
N ALA A 66 28.91 -19.90 -7.48
CA ALA A 66 28.76 -18.58 -6.87
C ALA A 66 27.85 -18.62 -5.64
N VAL A 67 26.68 -19.22 -5.79
CA VAL A 67 25.68 -19.37 -4.72
C VAL A 67 26.21 -20.26 -3.61
N ALA A 68 26.85 -21.39 -3.95
CA ALA A 68 27.45 -22.28 -2.96
C ALA A 68 28.51 -21.57 -2.13
N ALA A 69 29.37 -20.76 -2.75
CA ALA A 69 30.36 -19.95 -2.04
C ALA A 69 29.68 -18.92 -1.10
N LEU A 70 28.68 -18.19 -1.58
CA LEU A 70 27.97 -17.19 -0.77
C LEU A 70 27.24 -17.83 0.42
N LYS A 71 26.66 -19.02 0.25
CA LYS A 71 26.06 -19.81 1.33
C LYS A 71 27.07 -20.32 2.35
N ALA A 72 28.21 -20.82 1.88
CA ALA A 72 29.29 -21.32 2.75
C ALA A 72 29.80 -20.22 3.71
N PHE A 73 29.71 -18.95 3.30
CA PHE A 73 30.04 -17.79 4.13
C PHE A 73 28.84 -17.10 4.76
N SER A 74 27.63 -17.69 4.67
CA SER A 74 26.38 -17.15 5.23
C SER A 74 26.02 -15.74 4.74
N PHE A 75 26.45 -15.38 3.52
CA PHE A 75 26.07 -14.13 2.88
C PHE A 75 24.71 -14.22 2.20
N VAL A 76 24.35 -15.42 1.73
CA VAL A 76 23.06 -15.73 1.12
C VAL A 76 22.49 -16.97 1.79
N ASP A 77 21.23 -16.92 2.18
CA ASP A 77 20.42 -18.06 2.57
C ASP A 77 19.49 -18.46 1.42
N SER A 78 19.04 -19.72 1.38
CA SER A 78 18.05 -20.17 0.42
C SER A 78 16.96 -21.03 1.06
N ASN A 79 15.88 -21.25 0.31
CA ASN A 79 14.94 -22.34 0.61
C ASN A 79 15.54 -23.71 0.26
N GLU A 80 14.88 -24.79 0.69
CA GLU A 80 15.37 -26.18 0.51
C GLU A 80 15.58 -26.57 -0.96
N GLU A 81 14.87 -25.92 -1.89
CA GLU A 81 14.92 -26.21 -3.32
C GLU A 81 15.91 -25.31 -4.09
N ASP A 82 16.59 -24.38 -3.42
CA ASP A 82 17.50 -23.41 -4.04
C ASP A 82 16.87 -22.57 -5.17
N THR A 83 15.57 -22.32 -5.03
CA THR A 83 14.77 -21.51 -5.97
C THR A 83 14.53 -20.09 -5.46
N MET A 84 14.70 -19.84 -4.16
CA MET A 84 14.59 -18.52 -3.55
C MET A 84 15.81 -18.26 -2.67
N PHE A 85 16.39 -17.07 -2.84
CA PHE A 85 17.58 -16.63 -2.11
C PHE A 85 17.24 -15.38 -1.30
N SER A 86 17.78 -15.28 -0.10
CA SER A 86 17.72 -14.09 0.73
C SER A 86 19.13 -13.66 1.11
N THR A 87 19.36 -12.37 1.21
CA THR A 87 20.68 -11.80 1.50
C THR A 87 20.51 -10.82 2.64
N HIS A 88 21.38 -10.88 3.64
CA HIS A 88 21.31 -9.95 4.75
C HIS A 88 21.49 -8.50 4.27
N ARG A 89 20.72 -7.55 4.81
CA ARG A 89 20.71 -6.15 4.35
C ARG A 89 22.10 -5.49 4.42
N LEU A 90 22.92 -5.86 5.40
CA LEU A 90 24.31 -5.37 5.50
C LEU A 90 25.18 -5.87 4.34
N VAL A 91 25.01 -7.12 3.92
CA VAL A 91 25.73 -7.69 2.77
C VAL A 91 25.29 -6.97 1.51
N GLN A 92 23.98 -6.77 1.30
CA GLN A 92 23.46 -5.98 0.18
C GLN A 92 24.03 -4.57 0.15
N LEU A 93 24.10 -3.90 1.31
CA LEU A 93 24.67 -2.55 1.43
C LEU A 93 26.17 -2.54 1.13
N ALA A 94 26.92 -3.47 1.71
CA ALA A 94 28.37 -3.59 1.49
C ALA A 94 28.69 -3.87 0.01
N THR A 95 27.96 -4.78 -0.64
CA THR A 95 28.11 -5.06 -2.07
C THR A 95 27.80 -3.83 -2.92
N ARG A 96 26.73 -3.09 -2.61
CA ARG A 96 26.40 -1.84 -3.32
C ARG A 96 27.46 -0.77 -3.14
N CYS A 97 27.91 -0.53 -1.90
CA CYS A 97 28.96 0.44 -1.61
C CYS A 97 30.29 0.06 -2.30
N TRP A 98 30.61 -1.23 -2.34
CA TRP A 98 31.79 -1.72 -3.05
C TRP A 98 31.67 -1.51 -4.57
N LEU A 99 30.53 -1.86 -5.18
CA LEU A 99 30.27 -1.61 -6.60
C LEU A 99 30.38 -0.11 -6.92
N ASP A 100 29.78 0.74 -6.10
CA ASP A 100 29.79 2.19 -6.30
C ASP A 100 31.17 2.83 -6.12
N ARG A 101 32.05 2.24 -5.31
CA ARG A 101 33.38 2.78 -5.02
C ARG A 101 34.46 2.23 -5.95
N GLU A 102 34.48 0.91 -6.13
CA GLU A 102 35.56 0.21 -6.82
C GLU A 102 35.28 0.03 -8.31
N VAL A 103 34.01 -0.09 -8.71
CA VAL A 103 33.63 -0.27 -10.11
C VAL A 103 32.38 0.56 -10.48
N PRO A 104 32.40 1.90 -10.32
CA PRO A 104 31.20 2.73 -10.50
C PRO A 104 30.56 2.64 -11.90
N SER A 105 31.34 2.28 -12.93
CA SER A 105 30.85 2.04 -14.29
C SER A 105 29.95 0.80 -14.42
N GLU A 106 30.07 -0.16 -13.49
CA GLU A 106 29.32 -1.41 -13.50
C GLU A 106 28.01 -1.33 -12.72
N THR A 107 27.85 -0.40 -11.78
CA THR A 107 26.60 -0.26 -11.00
C THR A 107 25.39 -0.07 -11.93
N GLU A 108 25.48 0.84 -12.91
CA GLU A 108 24.38 1.07 -13.85
C GLU A 108 24.14 -0.13 -14.78
N ARG A 109 25.20 -0.86 -15.14
CA ARG A 109 25.11 -2.09 -15.92
C ARG A 109 24.30 -3.16 -15.18
N TRP A 110 24.62 -3.40 -13.90
CA TRP A 110 23.92 -4.39 -13.08
C TRP A 110 22.50 -3.95 -12.71
N ALA A 111 22.29 -2.65 -12.46
CA ALA A 111 20.95 -2.11 -12.27
C ALA A 111 20.07 -2.29 -13.52
N PHE A 112 20.63 -2.06 -14.72
CA PHE A 112 19.91 -2.31 -15.95
C PHE A 112 19.65 -3.81 -16.19
N ALA A 113 20.64 -4.67 -15.92
CA ALA A 113 20.45 -6.13 -16.01
C ALA A 113 19.34 -6.62 -15.08
N ALA A 114 19.28 -6.10 -13.84
CA ALA A 114 18.22 -6.40 -12.89
C ALA A 114 16.86 -5.88 -13.39
N LEU A 115 16.79 -4.63 -13.85
CA LEU A 115 15.56 -4.06 -14.43
C LEU A 115 15.06 -4.90 -15.60
N ASN A 116 15.93 -5.24 -16.53
CA ASN A 116 15.57 -6.01 -17.71
C ASN A 116 15.14 -7.44 -17.34
N SER A 117 15.81 -8.07 -16.36
CA SER A 117 15.42 -9.38 -15.85
C SER A 117 14.03 -9.34 -15.22
N VAL A 118 13.78 -8.42 -14.29
CA VAL A 118 12.47 -8.29 -13.65
C VAL A 118 11.40 -7.93 -14.69
N ALA A 119 11.65 -6.98 -15.60
CA ALA A 119 10.72 -6.60 -16.66
C ALA A 119 10.37 -7.76 -17.60
N THR A 120 11.32 -8.66 -17.86
CA THR A 120 11.13 -9.82 -18.76
C THR A 120 10.33 -10.93 -18.09
N HIS A 121 10.58 -11.17 -16.81
CA HIS A 121 9.98 -12.27 -16.06
C HIS A 121 8.70 -11.88 -15.31
N PHE A 122 8.44 -10.58 -15.10
CA PHE A 122 7.17 -10.13 -14.53
C PHE A 122 6.02 -10.62 -15.43
N PRO A 123 4.94 -11.16 -14.85
CA PRO A 123 3.86 -11.72 -15.64
C PRO A 123 3.26 -10.67 -16.58
N ARG A 124 3.18 -11.01 -17.87
CA ARG A 124 2.69 -10.10 -18.92
C ARG A 124 1.22 -9.73 -18.69
N PRO A 125 0.81 -8.49 -19.04
CA PRO A 125 -0.58 -8.08 -18.91
C PRO A 125 -1.56 -9.06 -19.56
N THR A 126 -2.63 -9.42 -18.85
CA THR A 126 -3.70 -10.32 -19.35
C THR A 126 -5.06 -9.91 -18.79
N SER A 127 -6.13 -10.18 -19.55
CA SER A 127 -7.54 -10.10 -19.14
C SER A 127 -8.05 -11.36 -18.45
N HIS A 128 -7.29 -12.47 -18.49
CA HIS A 128 -7.67 -13.76 -17.92
C HIS A 128 -6.51 -14.32 -17.09
N PRO A 129 -6.20 -13.72 -15.92
CA PRO A 129 -5.09 -14.18 -15.09
C PRO A 129 -5.41 -15.51 -14.38
N ASP A 130 -4.47 -16.44 -14.40
CA ASP A 130 -4.53 -17.70 -13.67
C ASP A 130 -3.81 -17.62 -12.31
N ALA A 131 -3.76 -18.73 -11.56
CA ALA A 131 -3.07 -18.75 -10.27
C ALA A 131 -1.57 -18.43 -10.39
N ARG A 132 -0.91 -18.89 -11.46
CA ARG A 132 0.53 -18.66 -11.70
C ARG A 132 0.83 -17.18 -11.93
N TYR A 133 -0.07 -16.47 -12.62
CA TYR A 133 0.02 -15.01 -12.79
C TYR A 133 0.17 -14.32 -11.44
N PHE A 134 -0.64 -14.70 -10.44
CA PHE A 134 -0.57 -14.09 -9.11
C PHE A 134 0.66 -14.51 -8.32
N THR A 135 1.00 -15.79 -8.32
CA THR A 135 2.19 -16.29 -7.60
C THR A 135 3.46 -15.59 -8.09
N LEU A 136 3.60 -15.44 -9.41
CA LEU A 136 4.76 -14.78 -10.00
C LEU A 136 4.76 -13.28 -9.74
N GLY A 137 3.59 -12.62 -9.89
CA GLY A 137 3.42 -11.20 -9.60
C GLY A 137 3.73 -10.87 -8.14
N GLU A 138 3.26 -11.68 -7.19
CA GLU A 138 3.53 -11.52 -5.75
C GLU A 138 5.01 -11.68 -5.43
N SER A 139 5.67 -12.68 -6.02
CA SER A 139 7.10 -12.93 -5.82
C SER A 139 7.97 -11.81 -6.39
N LEU A 140 7.58 -11.23 -7.54
CA LEU A 140 8.38 -10.23 -8.24
C LEU A 140 8.04 -8.78 -7.89
N LEU A 141 6.88 -8.50 -7.29
CA LEU A 141 6.45 -7.14 -6.99
C LEU A 141 7.46 -6.35 -6.12
N PRO A 142 8.02 -6.91 -5.03
CA PRO A 142 9.00 -6.18 -4.22
C PRO A 142 10.26 -5.81 -5.02
N HIS A 143 10.70 -6.69 -5.93
CA HIS A 143 11.83 -6.42 -6.82
C HIS A 143 11.48 -5.33 -7.85
N ALA A 144 10.26 -5.37 -8.39
CA ALA A 144 9.76 -4.36 -9.31
C ALA A 144 9.68 -2.97 -8.64
N GLU A 145 9.18 -2.89 -7.41
CA GLU A 145 9.11 -1.65 -6.64
C GLU A 145 10.50 -1.04 -6.40
N LEU A 146 11.46 -1.86 -5.95
CA LEU A 146 12.82 -1.40 -5.69
C LEU A 146 13.52 -0.92 -6.96
N ILE A 147 13.42 -1.67 -8.06
CA ILE A 147 14.15 -1.30 -9.29
C ILE A 147 13.52 -0.12 -10.01
N LEU A 148 12.21 0.12 -9.86
CA LEU A 148 11.56 1.31 -10.42
C LEU A 148 11.91 2.60 -9.65
N GLN A 149 12.33 2.49 -8.39
CA GLN A 149 12.89 3.59 -7.61
C GLN A 149 14.35 3.92 -7.99
N GLN A 150 15.05 3.02 -8.69
CA GLN A 150 16.43 3.26 -9.12
C GLN A 150 16.50 4.46 -10.06
N GLN A 151 17.36 5.42 -9.71
CA GLN A 151 17.69 6.55 -10.56
C GLN A 151 18.92 6.22 -11.39
N PHE A 152 18.74 6.14 -12.71
CA PHE A 152 19.85 6.04 -13.67
C PHE A 152 20.33 7.46 -14.00
N LYS A 153 21.65 7.71 -13.97
CA LYS A 153 22.20 9.06 -14.17
C LYS A 153 21.95 9.55 -15.59
N MET A 154 22.12 8.67 -16.56
CA MET A 154 21.77 8.90 -17.97
C MET A 154 21.12 7.63 -18.55
N PRO A 155 19.80 7.45 -18.39
CA PRO A 155 19.14 6.25 -18.88
C PRO A 155 19.21 6.19 -20.42
N SER A 156 19.68 5.06 -20.95
CA SER A 156 19.58 4.79 -22.38
C SER A 156 18.12 4.54 -22.78
N LYS A 157 17.85 4.56 -24.09
CA LYS A 157 16.51 4.22 -24.63
C LYS A 157 16.07 2.83 -24.15
N GLU A 158 16.99 1.87 -24.07
CA GLU A 158 16.71 0.50 -23.64
C GLU A 158 16.31 0.43 -22.16
N VAL A 159 16.96 1.21 -21.29
CA VAL A 159 16.63 1.31 -19.86
C VAL A 159 15.20 1.81 -19.69
N GLU A 160 14.86 2.90 -20.37
CA GLU A 160 13.53 3.49 -20.28
C GLU A 160 12.44 2.56 -20.83
N LEU A 161 12.70 1.87 -21.95
CA LEU A 161 11.74 0.91 -22.50
C LEU A 161 11.56 -0.31 -21.58
N ALA A 162 12.62 -0.80 -20.92
CA ALA A 162 12.50 -1.85 -19.91
C ALA A 162 11.66 -1.38 -18.71
N ARG A 163 11.86 -0.13 -18.26
CA ARG A 163 11.03 0.51 -17.24
C ARG A 163 9.56 0.56 -17.67
N ALA A 164 9.28 1.02 -18.90
CA ALA A 164 7.90 1.10 -19.43
C ALA A 164 7.22 -0.28 -19.47
N ARG A 165 7.92 -1.34 -19.87
CA ARG A 165 7.40 -2.72 -19.86
C ARG A 165 7.07 -3.20 -18.44
N LEU A 166 7.97 -2.95 -17.49
CA LEU A 166 7.75 -3.33 -16.10
C LEU A 166 6.56 -2.58 -15.49
N LEU A 167 6.47 -1.26 -15.71
CA LEU A 167 5.34 -0.43 -15.28
C LEU A 167 4.00 -0.97 -15.79
N ASN A 168 3.92 -1.32 -17.08
CA ASN A 168 2.71 -1.92 -17.66
C ASN A 168 2.36 -3.27 -17.01
N SER A 169 3.35 -4.13 -16.82
CA SER A 169 3.15 -5.48 -16.27
C SER A 169 2.77 -5.45 -14.79
N SER A 170 3.51 -4.68 -13.98
CA SER A 170 3.21 -4.47 -12.56
C SER A 170 1.89 -3.73 -12.37
N GLY A 171 1.58 -2.75 -13.22
CA GLY A 171 0.32 -2.03 -13.20
C GLY A 171 -0.87 -2.96 -13.44
N ARG A 172 -0.76 -3.88 -14.41
CA ARG A 172 -1.83 -4.87 -14.66
C ARG A 172 -2.02 -5.83 -13.50
N TYR A 173 -0.93 -6.26 -12.87
CA TYR A 173 -1.00 -7.11 -11.68
C TYR A 173 -1.67 -6.38 -10.51
N LEU A 174 -1.27 -5.14 -10.23
CA LEU A 174 -1.85 -4.30 -9.19
C LEU A 174 -3.34 -4.02 -9.43
N HIS A 175 -3.74 -3.84 -10.69
CA HIS A 175 -5.16 -3.75 -11.05
C HIS A 175 -5.92 -5.00 -10.56
N TRP A 176 -5.44 -6.20 -10.91
CA TRP A 176 -6.11 -7.43 -10.49
C TRP A 176 -6.13 -7.67 -8.98
N LYS A 177 -5.19 -7.07 -8.25
CA LYS A 177 -5.15 -7.05 -6.78
C LYS A 177 -6.07 -5.98 -6.15
N GLY A 178 -6.73 -5.15 -6.97
CA GLY A 178 -7.62 -4.08 -6.52
C GLY A 178 -6.94 -2.72 -6.29
N SER A 179 -5.63 -2.60 -6.49
CA SER A 179 -4.85 -1.36 -6.34
C SER A 179 -4.95 -0.47 -7.58
N TYR A 180 -6.17 -0.02 -7.89
CA TYR A 180 -6.48 0.63 -9.17
C TYR A 180 -5.79 1.97 -9.41
N ASP A 181 -5.58 2.79 -8.37
CA ASP A 181 -4.94 4.11 -8.54
C ASP A 181 -3.44 3.98 -8.77
N GLU A 182 -2.78 3.05 -8.08
CA GLU A 182 -1.37 2.75 -8.36
C GLU A 182 -1.22 2.17 -9.77
N ALA A 183 -2.08 1.20 -10.15
CA ALA A 183 -2.10 0.65 -11.51
C ALA A 183 -2.24 1.75 -12.57
N ARG A 184 -3.18 2.70 -12.37
CA ARG A 184 -3.38 3.84 -13.27
C ARG A 184 -2.13 4.71 -13.40
N SER A 185 -1.47 5.02 -12.28
CA SER A 185 -0.22 5.79 -12.29
C SER A 185 0.87 5.09 -13.09
N ARG A 186 1.00 3.76 -12.95
CA ARG A 186 1.98 2.96 -13.69
C ARG A 186 1.69 2.93 -15.19
N PHE A 187 0.41 2.78 -15.58
CA PHE A 187 0.01 2.84 -16.99
C PHE A 187 0.29 4.21 -17.61
N GLN A 188 0.01 5.28 -16.87
CA GLN A 188 0.28 6.65 -17.33
C GLN A 188 1.78 6.86 -17.61
N GLU A 189 2.64 6.47 -16.67
CA GLU A 189 4.10 6.61 -16.81
C GLU A 189 4.63 5.76 -17.99
N SER A 190 4.16 4.50 -18.12
CA SER A 190 4.51 3.64 -19.25
C SER A 190 4.13 4.26 -20.60
N MET A 191 2.91 4.80 -20.70
CA MET A 191 2.41 5.49 -21.89
C MET A 191 3.26 6.72 -22.24
N GLN A 192 3.60 7.55 -21.26
CA GLN A 192 4.41 8.75 -21.47
C GLN A 192 5.81 8.41 -21.99
N ILE A 193 6.44 7.36 -21.44
CA ILE A 193 7.75 6.88 -21.91
C ILE A 193 7.66 6.38 -23.36
N ASN A 194 6.70 5.49 -23.66
CA ASN A 194 6.54 4.94 -25.00
C ASN A 194 6.20 6.03 -26.03
N MET A 195 5.32 6.97 -25.68
CA MET A 195 4.97 8.10 -26.54
C MET A 195 6.20 8.94 -26.88
N ARG A 196 7.05 9.24 -25.89
CA ARG A 196 8.28 10.02 -26.08
C ARG A 196 9.32 9.30 -26.94
N LEU A 197 9.48 7.98 -26.78
CA LEU A 197 10.59 7.22 -27.37
C LEU A 197 10.27 6.49 -28.67
N LEU A 198 9.00 6.12 -28.88
CA LEU A 198 8.53 5.27 -29.98
C LEU A 198 7.50 5.98 -30.86
N GLY A 199 6.83 7.02 -30.33
CA GLY A 199 5.74 7.73 -31.00
C GLY A 199 4.40 7.00 -30.92
N GLU A 200 3.33 7.70 -31.32
CA GLU A 200 1.94 7.23 -31.15
C GLU A 200 1.59 5.97 -31.97
N ARG A 201 2.27 5.75 -33.10
CA ARG A 201 1.99 4.63 -34.03
C ARG A 201 2.64 3.31 -33.64
N HIS A 202 3.49 3.30 -32.62
CA HIS A 202 4.16 2.07 -32.18
C HIS A 202 3.20 1.18 -31.37
N ILE A 203 3.29 -0.14 -31.56
CA ILE A 203 2.41 -1.13 -30.93
C ILE A 203 2.47 -1.05 -29.40
N ASP A 204 3.67 -0.90 -28.83
CA ASP A 204 3.83 -0.74 -27.38
C ASP A 204 3.19 0.55 -26.86
N THR A 205 3.29 1.66 -27.59
CA THR A 205 2.62 2.92 -27.24
C THR A 205 1.12 2.72 -27.21
N MET A 206 0.54 2.17 -28.30
CA MET A 206 -0.89 1.86 -28.38
C MET A 206 -1.35 0.91 -27.27
N THR A 207 -0.52 -0.05 -26.87
CA THR A 207 -0.82 -0.98 -25.77
C THR A 207 -0.88 -0.25 -24.42
N SER A 208 0.13 0.56 -24.09
CA SER A 208 0.13 1.39 -22.87
C SER A 208 -0.99 2.44 -22.85
N THR A 209 -1.31 3.05 -24.01
CA THR A 209 -2.43 3.99 -24.15
C THR A 209 -3.77 3.29 -23.93
N GLY A 210 -3.95 2.07 -24.45
CA GLY A 210 -5.14 1.26 -24.19
C GLY A 210 -5.34 0.97 -22.71
N LEU A 211 -4.30 0.48 -22.03
CA LEU A 211 -4.38 0.19 -20.58
C LEU A 211 -4.69 1.44 -19.75
N TYR A 212 -4.06 2.57 -20.07
CA TYR A 212 -4.34 3.84 -19.38
C TYR A 212 -5.76 4.34 -19.67
N GLY A 213 -6.17 4.42 -20.94
CA GLY A 213 -7.50 4.87 -21.36
C GLY A 213 -8.62 4.00 -20.79
N TRP A 214 -8.46 2.68 -20.81
CA TRP A 214 -9.38 1.74 -20.17
C TRP A 214 -9.48 1.98 -18.65
N SER A 215 -8.35 2.19 -17.96
CA SER A 215 -8.36 2.44 -16.52
C SER A 215 -9.06 3.76 -16.15
N LEU A 216 -9.02 4.75 -17.05
CA LEU A 216 -9.74 6.02 -16.92
C LEU A 216 -11.24 5.85 -17.14
N ALA A 217 -11.64 5.03 -18.12
CA ALA A 217 -13.04 4.78 -18.44
C ALA A 217 -13.77 4.00 -17.34
N ILE A 218 -13.14 2.93 -16.82
CA ILE A 218 -13.76 1.95 -15.92
C ILE A 218 -13.76 2.40 -14.46
N ILE A 219 -12.65 2.98 -13.99
CA ILE A 219 -12.48 3.31 -12.56
C ILE A 219 -12.57 4.82 -12.31
N GLY A 220 -12.00 5.62 -13.21
CA GLY A 220 -11.92 7.07 -13.03
C GLY A 220 -13.17 7.84 -13.45
N HIS A 221 -14.03 7.22 -14.30
CA HIS A 221 -15.08 7.92 -15.06
C HIS A 221 -14.58 9.26 -15.62
N ASN A 222 -13.34 9.26 -16.14
CA ASN A 222 -12.67 10.48 -16.54
C ASN A 222 -13.06 10.84 -17.98
N PRO A 223 -13.57 12.05 -18.23
CA PRO A 223 -13.91 12.52 -19.58
C PRO A 223 -12.75 12.45 -20.59
N GLU A 224 -11.49 12.46 -20.14
CA GLU A 224 -10.30 12.31 -20.98
C GLU A 224 -10.19 10.94 -21.67
N ALA A 225 -10.88 9.91 -21.16
CA ALA A 225 -10.84 8.56 -21.73
C ALA A 225 -11.42 8.52 -23.16
N VAL A 226 -12.49 9.28 -23.42
CA VAL A 226 -13.20 9.27 -24.71
C VAL A 226 -12.30 9.68 -25.88
N PRO A 227 -11.70 10.88 -25.91
CA PRO A 227 -10.84 11.29 -27.03
C PRO A 227 -9.59 10.42 -27.16
N MET A 228 -9.06 9.92 -26.04
CA MET A 228 -7.89 9.04 -26.06
C MET A 228 -8.18 7.68 -26.71
N LEU A 229 -9.28 7.03 -26.32
CA LEU A 229 -9.67 5.73 -26.84
C LEU A 229 -10.19 5.84 -28.28
N GLU A 230 -10.87 6.93 -28.64
CA GLU A 230 -11.23 7.22 -30.03
C GLU A 230 -9.98 7.30 -30.92
N ARG A 231 -8.96 8.07 -30.51
CA ARG A 231 -7.69 8.17 -31.23
C ARG A 231 -6.97 6.82 -31.32
N LEU A 232 -7.01 6.02 -30.25
CA LEU A 232 -6.42 4.69 -30.22
C LEU A 232 -7.07 3.75 -31.23
N VAL A 233 -8.41 3.73 -31.32
CA VAL A 233 -9.15 2.89 -32.28
C VAL A 233 -8.78 3.27 -33.72
N GLN A 234 -8.68 4.57 -34.02
CA GLN A 234 -8.24 5.05 -35.33
C GLN A 234 -6.82 4.55 -35.67
N LEU A 235 -5.86 4.76 -34.77
CA LEU A 235 -4.47 4.35 -34.96
C LEU A 235 -4.33 2.83 -35.12
N ARG A 236 -4.99 2.04 -34.27
CA ARG A 236 -4.98 0.57 -34.38
C ARG A 236 -5.65 0.08 -35.67
N THR A 237 -6.73 0.74 -36.11
CA THR A 237 -7.35 0.43 -37.40
C THR A 237 -6.41 0.68 -38.57
N GLU A 238 -5.65 1.78 -38.54
CA GLU A 238 -4.68 2.12 -39.58
C GLU A 238 -3.45 1.20 -39.58
N VAL A 239 -2.97 0.78 -38.40
CA VAL A 239 -1.70 0.02 -38.24
C VAL A 239 -1.91 -1.49 -38.23
N LEU A 240 -2.91 -1.99 -37.52
CA LEU A 240 -3.19 -3.42 -37.31
C LEU A 240 -4.37 -3.92 -38.14
N GLY A 241 -5.26 -3.01 -38.54
CA GLY A 241 -6.50 -3.35 -39.21
C GLY A 241 -7.69 -3.46 -38.24
N LYS A 242 -8.89 -3.26 -38.78
CA LYS A 242 -10.15 -3.20 -38.01
C LYS A 242 -10.59 -4.51 -37.35
N ASP A 243 -10.03 -5.63 -37.82
CA ASP A 243 -10.36 -6.99 -37.38
C ASP A 243 -9.26 -7.62 -36.52
N ASP A 244 -8.19 -6.86 -36.22
CA ASP A 244 -7.19 -7.28 -35.24
C ASP A 244 -7.79 -7.30 -33.82
N PRO A 245 -7.51 -8.34 -33.00
CA PRO A 245 -8.04 -8.43 -31.64
C PRO A 245 -7.78 -7.19 -30.77
N GLN A 246 -6.62 -6.55 -30.89
CA GLN A 246 -6.32 -5.34 -30.12
C GLN A 246 -7.14 -4.13 -30.58
N THR A 247 -7.49 -4.07 -31.87
CA THR A 247 -8.39 -3.04 -32.40
C THR A 247 -9.81 -3.25 -31.90
N ILE A 248 -10.25 -4.50 -31.83
CA ILE A 248 -11.58 -4.88 -31.32
C ILE A 248 -11.69 -4.59 -29.83
N ASP A 249 -10.68 -4.94 -29.04
CA ASP A 249 -10.64 -4.63 -27.60
C ASP A 249 -10.68 -3.11 -27.38
N ALA A 250 -9.92 -2.32 -28.14
CA ALA A 250 -9.97 -0.86 -28.07
C ALA A 250 -11.35 -0.28 -28.46
N LEU A 251 -12.04 -0.90 -29.42
CA LEU A 251 -13.40 -0.51 -29.78
C LEU A 251 -14.37 -0.74 -28.62
N SER A 252 -14.24 -1.87 -27.92
CA SER A 252 -15.04 -2.18 -26.72
C SER A 252 -14.74 -1.19 -25.59
N ASP A 253 -13.46 -0.89 -25.34
CA ASP A 253 -13.07 0.08 -24.30
C ASP A 253 -13.60 1.48 -24.63
N PHE A 254 -13.52 1.89 -25.90
CA PHE A 254 -14.08 3.16 -26.37
C PHE A 254 -15.60 3.18 -26.20
N ALA A 255 -16.30 2.11 -26.57
CA ALA A 255 -17.74 1.99 -26.37
C ALA A 255 -18.12 2.10 -24.88
N HIS A 256 -17.32 1.52 -23.98
CA HIS A 256 -17.53 1.68 -22.54
C HIS A 256 -17.30 3.13 -22.09
N ALA A 257 -16.26 3.81 -22.58
CA ALA A 257 -16.05 5.23 -22.27
C ALA A 257 -17.24 6.10 -22.71
N ILE A 258 -17.87 5.79 -23.85
CA ILE A 258 -19.08 6.50 -24.31
C ILE A 258 -20.25 6.40 -23.33
N VAL A 259 -20.38 5.29 -22.57
CA VAL A 259 -21.41 5.16 -21.52
C VAL A 259 -21.35 6.32 -20.52
N THR A 260 -20.14 6.75 -20.16
CA THR A 260 -19.94 7.86 -19.20
C THR A 260 -20.45 9.21 -19.72
N THR A 261 -20.67 9.34 -21.03
CA THR A 261 -21.25 10.54 -21.66
C THR A 261 -22.78 10.50 -21.74
N GLY A 262 -23.40 9.36 -21.41
CA GLY A 262 -24.85 9.15 -21.44
C GLY A 262 -25.40 8.61 -22.78
N ASP A 263 -24.56 8.46 -23.82
CA ASP A 263 -24.99 7.93 -25.13
C ASP A 263 -24.96 6.38 -25.15
N LEU A 264 -25.95 5.78 -24.49
CA LEU A 264 -26.06 4.33 -24.36
C LEU A 264 -26.33 3.62 -25.70
N GLN A 265 -27.03 4.27 -26.64
CA GLN A 265 -27.37 3.69 -27.93
C GLN A 265 -26.13 3.56 -28.83
N LYS A 266 -25.30 4.60 -28.87
CA LYS A 266 -24.02 4.54 -29.59
C LYS A 266 -23.10 3.48 -28.99
N SER A 267 -23.03 3.42 -27.67
CA SER A 267 -22.25 2.39 -26.96
C SER A 267 -22.72 0.97 -27.32
N GLU A 268 -24.03 0.71 -27.31
CA GLU A 268 -24.58 -0.59 -27.69
C GLU A 268 -24.24 -0.97 -29.13
N ALA A 269 -24.40 -0.04 -30.09
CA ALA A 269 -24.09 -0.31 -31.49
C ALA A 269 -22.62 -0.71 -31.67
N MET A 270 -21.71 0.03 -31.03
CA MET A 270 -20.28 -0.27 -31.04
C MET A 270 -19.96 -1.60 -30.35
N GLN A 271 -20.64 -1.94 -29.24
CA GLN A 271 -20.43 -3.22 -28.57
C GLN A 271 -20.94 -4.41 -29.37
N ARG A 272 -22.08 -4.28 -30.05
CA ARG A 272 -22.57 -5.32 -30.98
C ARG A 272 -21.58 -5.53 -32.13
N GLU A 273 -21.01 -4.44 -32.65
CA GLU A 273 -19.95 -4.52 -33.66
C GLU A 273 -18.70 -5.24 -33.14
N ALA A 274 -18.23 -4.90 -31.93
CA ALA A 274 -17.09 -5.55 -31.30
C ALA A 274 -17.34 -7.06 -31.09
N VAL A 275 -18.50 -7.44 -30.55
CA VAL A 275 -18.90 -8.85 -30.37
C VAL A 275 -18.92 -9.59 -31.71
N ALA A 276 -19.57 -9.03 -32.74
CA ALA A 276 -19.66 -9.68 -34.05
C ALA A 276 -18.29 -9.88 -34.72
N ARG A 277 -17.38 -8.90 -34.59
CA ARG A 277 -16.01 -9.02 -35.12
C ARG A 277 -15.20 -10.03 -34.33
N SER A 278 -15.23 -9.95 -33.00
CA SER A 278 -14.51 -10.86 -32.11
C SER A 278 -14.94 -12.30 -32.33
N GLU A 279 -16.25 -12.56 -32.41
CA GLU A 279 -16.81 -13.89 -32.65
C GLU A 279 -16.40 -14.46 -34.01
N ARG A 280 -16.38 -13.65 -35.06
CA ARG A 280 -15.95 -14.11 -36.39
C ARG A 280 -14.48 -14.51 -36.44
N ILE A 281 -13.61 -13.83 -35.67
CA ILE A 281 -12.15 -14.03 -35.71
C ILE A 281 -11.69 -15.08 -34.68
N LEU A 282 -12.23 -15.04 -33.47
CA LEU A 282 -11.77 -15.82 -32.32
C LEU A 282 -12.76 -16.91 -31.90
N GLY A 283 -14.02 -16.81 -32.33
CA GLY A 283 -15.10 -17.71 -31.95
C GLY A 283 -15.82 -17.27 -30.67
N ARG A 284 -17.11 -17.64 -30.55
CA ARG A 284 -18.01 -17.23 -29.46
C ARG A 284 -17.49 -17.52 -28.05
N ARG A 285 -16.75 -18.63 -27.87
CA ARG A 285 -16.26 -19.10 -26.57
C ARG A 285 -14.88 -18.53 -26.18
N HIS A 286 -14.30 -17.64 -26.99
CA HIS A 286 -12.99 -17.06 -26.70
C HIS A 286 -13.07 -15.95 -25.64
N GLY A 287 -12.04 -15.83 -24.80
CA GLY A 287 -11.97 -14.85 -23.71
C GLY A 287 -12.29 -13.41 -24.13
N ASN A 288 -11.64 -12.89 -25.18
CA ASN A 288 -11.93 -11.54 -25.69
C ASN A 288 -13.37 -11.37 -26.20
N THR A 289 -13.98 -12.41 -26.80
CA THR A 289 -15.38 -12.35 -27.24
C THR A 289 -16.32 -12.29 -26.05
N ILE A 290 -16.02 -13.08 -25.01
CA ILE A 290 -16.74 -13.05 -23.74
C ILE A 290 -16.64 -11.67 -23.07
N ASP A 291 -15.46 -11.05 -23.07
CA ASP A 291 -15.27 -9.71 -22.50
C ASP A 291 -16.11 -8.66 -23.25
N CYS A 292 -16.14 -8.70 -24.58
CA CYS A 292 -17.02 -7.83 -25.39
C CYS A 292 -18.52 -8.09 -25.08
N MET A 293 -18.92 -9.35 -24.94
CA MET A 293 -20.30 -9.72 -24.59
C MET A 293 -20.66 -9.22 -23.20
N ALA A 294 -19.74 -9.25 -22.23
CA ALA A 294 -19.97 -8.77 -20.88
C ALA A 294 -20.22 -7.26 -20.85
N PHE A 295 -19.47 -6.47 -21.62
CA PHE A 295 -19.74 -5.05 -21.75
C PHE A 295 -21.06 -4.77 -22.48
N LEU A 296 -21.41 -5.54 -23.51
CA LEU A 296 -22.72 -5.45 -24.16
C LEU A 296 -23.85 -5.72 -23.15
N ALA A 297 -23.74 -6.77 -22.33
CA ALA A 297 -24.73 -7.09 -21.31
C ALA A 297 -24.92 -5.95 -20.30
N GLN A 298 -23.83 -5.29 -19.88
CA GLN A 298 -23.89 -4.11 -19.01
C GLN A 298 -24.61 -2.92 -19.66
N VAL A 299 -24.33 -2.61 -20.92
CA VAL A 299 -24.98 -1.50 -21.64
C VAL A 299 -26.47 -1.79 -21.83
N LEU A 300 -26.83 -3.02 -22.21
CA LEU A 300 -28.22 -3.45 -22.33
C LEU A 300 -28.96 -3.32 -20.99
N HIS A 301 -28.30 -3.72 -19.89
CA HIS A 301 -28.84 -3.58 -18.54
C HIS A 301 -29.12 -2.11 -18.20
N GLN A 302 -28.18 -1.20 -18.47
CA GLN A 302 -28.35 0.24 -18.20
C GLN A 302 -29.45 0.89 -19.05
N GLN A 303 -29.72 0.37 -20.25
CA GLN A 303 -30.85 0.79 -21.07
C GLN A 303 -32.20 0.20 -20.63
N GLY A 304 -32.23 -0.68 -19.62
CA GLY A 304 -33.44 -1.38 -19.18
C GLY A 304 -33.85 -2.56 -20.09
N LYS A 305 -33.00 -3.00 -21.03
CA LYS A 305 -33.23 -4.18 -21.88
C LYS A 305 -32.94 -5.47 -21.12
N GLN A 306 -33.68 -5.68 -20.04
CA GLN A 306 -33.29 -6.61 -18.98
C GLN A 306 -33.31 -8.08 -19.38
N ALA A 307 -34.28 -8.51 -20.17
CA ALA A 307 -34.36 -9.88 -20.66
C ALA A 307 -33.16 -10.26 -21.55
N GLU A 308 -32.74 -9.34 -22.44
CA GLU A 308 -31.59 -9.57 -23.31
C GLU A 308 -30.28 -9.57 -22.51
N ALA A 309 -30.10 -8.59 -21.62
CA ALA A 309 -28.93 -8.47 -20.75
C ALA A 309 -28.72 -9.73 -19.90
N THR A 310 -29.77 -10.19 -19.19
CA THR A 310 -29.70 -11.38 -18.33
C THR A 310 -29.46 -12.66 -19.13
N THR A 311 -30.07 -12.79 -20.32
CA THR A 311 -29.83 -13.95 -21.20
C THR A 311 -28.37 -14.02 -21.63
N LEU A 312 -27.81 -12.89 -22.08
CA LEU A 312 -26.42 -12.81 -22.49
C LEU A 312 -25.47 -13.04 -21.31
N GLN A 313 -25.77 -12.49 -20.13
CA GLN A 313 -24.96 -12.68 -18.92
C GLN A 313 -24.99 -14.13 -18.41
N ARG A 314 -26.10 -14.85 -18.59
CA ARG A 314 -26.20 -16.28 -18.28
C ARG A 314 -25.33 -17.11 -19.23
N GLU A 315 -25.34 -16.81 -20.53
CA GLU A 315 -24.44 -17.42 -21.51
C GLU A 315 -22.97 -17.22 -21.11
N ILE A 316 -22.58 -15.98 -20.79
CA ILE A 316 -21.22 -15.64 -20.36
C ILE A 316 -20.81 -16.44 -19.12
N PHE A 317 -21.66 -16.48 -18.09
CA PHE A 317 -21.38 -17.23 -16.87
C PHE A 317 -21.19 -18.72 -17.16
N THR A 318 -22.08 -19.34 -17.94
CA THR A 318 -21.98 -20.76 -18.31
C THR A 318 -20.68 -21.06 -19.06
N VAL A 319 -20.37 -20.28 -20.10
CA VAL A 319 -19.15 -20.51 -20.90
C VAL A 319 -17.89 -20.31 -20.06
N THR A 320 -17.84 -19.26 -19.23
CA THR A 320 -16.67 -18.97 -18.41
C THR A 320 -16.46 -20.05 -17.34
N LEU A 321 -17.55 -20.57 -16.76
CA LEU A 321 -17.52 -21.69 -15.83
C LEU A 321 -17.00 -22.98 -16.48
N GLU A 322 -17.45 -23.29 -17.70
CA GLU A 322 -17.00 -24.48 -18.44
C GLU A 322 -15.53 -24.40 -18.87
N VAL A 323 -15.07 -23.22 -19.31
CA VAL A 323 -13.74 -23.05 -19.90
C VAL A 323 -12.66 -22.82 -18.84
N LEU A 324 -12.95 -22.03 -17.82
CA LEU A 324 -11.95 -21.59 -16.83
C LEU A 324 -12.15 -22.23 -15.45
N GLY A 325 -13.34 -22.76 -15.17
CA GLY A 325 -13.70 -23.36 -13.89
C GLY A 325 -14.24 -22.38 -12.86
N PRO A 326 -14.89 -22.89 -11.79
CA PRO A 326 -15.69 -22.09 -10.85
C PRO A 326 -14.88 -21.12 -9.97
N LYS A 327 -13.58 -21.35 -9.81
CA LYS A 327 -12.69 -20.51 -8.99
C LYS A 327 -11.84 -19.56 -9.82
N HIS A 328 -12.01 -19.56 -11.15
CA HIS A 328 -11.30 -18.60 -11.98
C HIS A 328 -11.90 -17.21 -11.81
N ILE A 329 -11.02 -16.20 -11.76
CA ILE A 329 -11.36 -14.80 -11.51
C ILE A 329 -12.48 -14.30 -12.43
N ASN A 330 -12.37 -14.56 -13.73
CA ASN A 330 -13.39 -14.15 -14.69
C ASN A 330 -14.72 -14.90 -14.52
N ALA A 331 -14.71 -16.17 -14.10
CA ALA A 331 -15.94 -16.90 -13.79
C ALA A 331 -16.64 -16.27 -12.57
N LEU A 332 -15.87 -15.89 -11.56
CA LEU A 332 -16.38 -15.19 -10.37
C LEU A 332 -16.89 -13.79 -10.68
N MET A 333 -16.30 -13.06 -11.63
CA MET A 333 -16.83 -11.78 -12.10
C MET A 333 -18.15 -11.99 -12.87
N ALA A 334 -18.20 -12.96 -13.78
CA ALA A 334 -19.39 -13.28 -14.56
C ALA A 334 -20.56 -13.73 -13.66
N GLU A 335 -20.29 -14.53 -12.63
CA GLU A 335 -21.25 -14.98 -11.63
C GLU A 335 -21.82 -13.78 -10.84
N GLY A 336 -20.96 -12.89 -10.35
CA GLY A 336 -21.39 -11.68 -9.64
C GLY A 336 -22.21 -10.72 -10.50
N ASN A 337 -21.83 -10.55 -11.77
CA ASN A 337 -22.59 -9.74 -12.73
C ASN A 337 -23.97 -10.35 -13.01
N LEU A 338 -24.05 -11.68 -13.16
CA LEU A 338 -25.33 -12.39 -13.33
C LEU A 338 -26.24 -12.16 -12.11
N ALA A 339 -25.71 -12.35 -10.90
CA ALA A 339 -26.47 -12.11 -9.68
C ALA A 339 -26.95 -10.65 -9.56
N SER A 340 -26.10 -9.69 -9.94
CA SER A 340 -26.48 -8.28 -9.99
C SER A 340 -27.62 -8.02 -10.98
N MET A 341 -27.59 -8.61 -12.17
CA MET A 341 -28.66 -8.42 -13.15
C MET A 341 -29.99 -9.05 -12.70
N LEU A 342 -29.93 -10.25 -12.12
CA LEU A 342 -31.08 -10.96 -11.54
C LEU A 342 -31.66 -10.24 -10.32
N SER A 343 -30.87 -9.42 -9.60
CA SER A 343 -31.36 -8.63 -8.47
C SER A 343 -32.33 -7.51 -8.87
N ASN A 344 -32.50 -7.21 -10.16
CA ASN A 344 -33.42 -6.16 -10.61
C ASN A 344 -34.85 -6.67 -10.85
N ASP A 345 -35.07 -7.98 -10.81
CA ASP A 345 -36.39 -8.59 -10.96
C ASP A 345 -36.79 -9.32 -9.68
N ARG A 346 -38.03 -9.07 -9.23
CA ARG A 346 -38.58 -9.66 -8.02
C ARG A 346 -38.68 -11.17 -8.10
N GLU A 347 -38.94 -11.71 -9.28
CA GLU A 347 -39.10 -13.15 -9.48
C GLU A 347 -37.76 -13.88 -9.34
N THR A 348 -36.65 -13.22 -9.66
CA THR A 348 -35.30 -13.80 -9.65
C THR A 348 -34.47 -13.44 -8.42
N TYR A 349 -35.06 -12.74 -7.43
CA TYR A 349 -34.33 -12.32 -6.22
C TYR A 349 -33.68 -13.47 -5.44
N ASN A 350 -34.40 -14.58 -5.27
CA ASN A 350 -33.87 -15.74 -4.54
C ASN A 350 -32.71 -16.38 -5.30
N GLU A 351 -32.81 -16.47 -6.63
CA GLU A 351 -31.71 -16.95 -7.48
C GLU A 351 -30.49 -16.03 -7.37
N ALA A 352 -30.69 -14.71 -7.44
CA ALA A 352 -29.62 -13.73 -7.27
C ALA A 352 -28.91 -13.89 -5.91
N TYR A 353 -29.68 -14.08 -4.84
CA TYR A 353 -29.14 -14.27 -3.49
C TYR A 353 -28.28 -15.53 -3.37
N ASP A 354 -28.75 -16.67 -3.89
CA ASP A 354 -28.02 -17.92 -3.86
C ASP A 354 -26.72 -17.84 -4.66
N ILE A 355 -26.76 -17.19 -5.83
CA ILE A 355 -25.58 -16.96 -6.66
C ILE A 355 -24.58 -16.05 -5.92
N PHE A 356 -25.02 -14.93 -5.34
CA PHE A 356 -24.12 -14.05 -4.58
C PHE A 356 -23.49 -14.75 -3.38
N LYS A 357 -24.24 -15.59 -2.68
CA LYS A 357 -23.73 -16.37 -1.54
C LYS A 357 -22.58 -17.30 -1.97
N ASN A 358 -22.76 -18.03 -3.06
CA ASN A 358 -21.70 -18.89 -3.62
C ASN A 358 -20.51 -18.05 -4.11
N ASN A 359 -20.79 -16.93 -4.78
CA ASN A 359 -19.77 -16.02 -5.27
C ASN A 359 -18.88 -15.48 -4.14
N ILE A 360 -19.48 -15.06 -3.01
CA ILE A 360 -18.74 -14.58 -1.83
C ILE A 360 -17.83 -15.67 -1.27
N GLN A 361 -18.33 -16.91 -1.17
CA GLN A 361 -17.53 -18.02 -0.68
C GLN A 361 -16.32 -18.25 -1.58
N ASN A 362 -16.53 -18.39 -2.88
CA ASN A 362 -15.45 -18.67 -3.83
C ASN A 362 -14.47 -17.48 -3.93
N LYS A 363 -14.97 -16.23 -3.95
CA LYS A 363 -14.12 -15.03 -3.91
C LYS A 363 -13.33 -14.92 -2.60
N GLY A 364 -13.93 -15.30 -1.47
CA GLY A 364 -13.24 -15.36 -0.18
C GLY A 364 -12.09 -16.37 -0.16
N GLU A 365 -12.24 -17.50 -0.85
CA GLU A 365 -11.17 -18.50 -1.02
C GLU A 365 -10.07 -18.04 -1.99
N VAL A 366 -10.43 -17.36 -3.08
CA VAL A 366 -9.48 -16.97 -4.15
C VAL A 366 -8.75 -15.66 -3.81
N TYR A 367 -9.48 -14.63 -3.41
CA TYR A 367 -8.92 -13.30 -3.15
C TYR A 367 -8.71 -12.98 -1.68
N GLY A 368 -9.39 -13.68 -0.78
CA GLY A 368 -9.63 -13.25 0.59
C GLY A 368 -10.89 -12.40 0.73
N LEU A 369 -11.42 -12.35 1.95
CA LEU A 369 -12.65 -11.60 2.27
C LEU A 369 -12.46 -10.08 2.20
N ASP A 370 -11.24 -9.60 2.43
CA ASP A 370 -10.90 -8.17 2.44
C ASP A 370 -10.68 -7.60 1.03
N HIS A 371 -10.70 -8.44 -0.02
CA HIS A 371 -10.57 -7.98 -1.39
C HIS A 371 -11.81 -7.19 -1.83
N ARG A 372 -11.60 -6.10 -2.59
CA ARG A 372 -12.66 -5.19 -3.04
C ARG A 372 -13.82 -5.91 -3.73
N GLU A 373 -13.51 -6.86 -4.61
CA GLU A 373 -14.53 -7.62 -5.36
C GLU A 373 -15.35 -8.58 -4.48
N THR A 374 -14.78 -9.07 -3.37
CA THR A 374 -15.51 -9.87 -2.37
C THR A 374 -16.42 -8.98 -1.54
N SER A 375 -15.92 -7.79 -1.17
CA SER A 375 -16.68 -6.77 -0.44
C SER A 375 -17.89 -6.26 -1.23
N ILE A 376 -17.77 -6.04 -2.54
CA ILE A 376 -18.90 -5.65 -3.40
C ILE A 376 -20.01 -6.71 -3.37
N ALA A 377 -19.66 -8.00 -3.50
CA ALA A 377 -20.62 -9.10 -3.45
C ALA A 377 -21.32 -9.19 -2.07
N LEU A 378 -20.58 -8.98 -0.97
CA LEU A 378 -21.13 -8.91 0.40
C LEU A 378 -22.14 -7.76 0.56
N LEU A 379 -21.83 -6.59 0.02
CA LEU A 379 -22.73 -5.43 0.04
C LEU A 379 -24.01 -5.69 -0.77
N ALA A 380 -23.88 -6.25 -1.98
CA ALA A 380 -25.01 -6.57 -2.85
C ALA A 380 -25.96 -7.59 -2.19
N THR A 381 -25.41 -8.62 -1.56
CA THR A 381 -26.19 -9.62 -0.79
C THR A 381 -26.92 -9.00 0.39
N SER A 382 -26.28 -8.06 1.09
CA SER A 382 -26.88 -7.35 2.22
C SER A 382 -28.05 -6.46 1.78
N LEU A 383 -27.92 -5.81 0.61
CA LEU A 383 -28.99 -5.00 0.01
C LEU A 383 -30.18 -5.87 -0.41
N LEU A 384 -29.94 -7.03 -1.01
CA LEU A 384 -30.97 -7.99 -1.40
C LEU A 384 -31.83 -8.46 -0.20
N LEU A 385 -31.20 -8.76 0.93
CA LEU A 385 -31.90 -9.17 2.15
C LEU A 385 -32.83 -8.08 2.70
N VAL A 386 -32.51 -6.80 2.48
CA VAL A 386 -33.37 -5.67 2.88
C VAL A 386 -34.58 -5.54 1.95
N LEU A 387 -34.40 -5.78 0.65
CA LEU A 387 -35.43 -5.62 -0.38
C LEU A 387 -36.44 -6.80 -0.45
N ALA A 388 -36.06 -7.98 0.06
CA ALA A 388 -36.89 -9.19 0.03
C ALA A 388 -37.98 -9.27 1.13
N VAL A 389 -38.09 -8.27 2.03
CA VAL A 389 -39.10 -8.26 3.11
C VAL A 389 -40.48 -7.83 2.56
N PRO A 390 -41.54 -8.67 2.64
CA PRO A 390 -42.86 -8.31 2.13
C PRO A 390 -43.50 -7.16 2.90
N SER A 391 -44.04 -6.19 2.16
CA SER A 391 -44.84 -5.09 2.70
C SER A 391 -46.24 -5.58 3.11
N SER A 392 -46.36 -6.16 4.30
CA SER A 392 -47.66 -6.34 4.95
C SER A 392 -47.53 -6.48 6.47
N ALA A 393 -47.32 -5.35 7.16
CA ALA A 393 -47.78 -5.17 8.53
C ALA A 393 -47.76 -3.68 8.85
N ASN A 394 -48.95 -3.08 8.82
CA ASN A 394 -49.20 -1.73 9.25
C ASN A 394 -49.14 -1.70 10.78
N THR A 395 -47.96 -1.41 11.36
CA THR A 395 -47.85 -0.95 12.74
C THR A 395 -46.90 0.23 12.83
N ASP A 396 -47.43 1.27 13.46
CA ASP A 396 -46.86 2.56 13.77
C ASP A 396 -45.36 2.48 14.16
N THR A 397 -44.47 2.87 13.25
CA THR A 397 -43.02 2.82 13.45
C THR A 397 -42.29 3.99 12.80
N SER A 398 -42.51 5.21 13.32
CA SER A 398 -41.46 6.23 13.35
C SER A 398 -40.40 5.85 14.42
N LYS A 399 -39.74 4.70 14.27
CA LYS A 399 -38.64 4.21 15.11
C LYS A 399 -37.92 3.01 14.47
N ALA A 400 -36.88 3.32 13.70
CA ALA A 400 -35.62 2.60 13.50
C ALA A 400 -35.61 1.11 13.11
N LEU A 401 -34.90 0.81 12.02
CA LEU A 401 -34.00 -0.35 11.90
C LEU A 401 -32.73 0.02 11.13
N PHE A 402 -31.84 0.75 11.81
CA PHE A 402 -30.40 0.69 11.51
C PHE A 402 -29.88 -0.68 11.98
N PRO A 403 -28.99 -1.36 11.23
CA PRO A 403 -28.30 -2.53 11.73
C PRO A 403 -27.58 -2.18 13.03
N ARG A 404 -27.95 -2.88 14.11
CA ARG A 404 -27.37 -2.72 15.44
C ARG A 404 -25.90 -3.12 15.40
N GLY A 405 -25.05 -2.10 15.44
CA GLY A 405 -23.61 -2.21 15.64
C GLY A 405 -22.91 -0.87 15.83
N VAL A 406 -23.62 0.21 16.18
CA VAL A 406 -22.98 1.44 16.66
C VAL A 406 -23.46 1.64 18.09
N THR A 407 -22.57 1.47 19.06
CA THR A 407 -22.83 1.95 20.41
C THR A 407 -23.08 3.44 20.32
N THR A 408 -24.33 3.88 20.47
CA THR A 408 -24.67 5.30 20.53
C THR A 408 -24.12 5.88 21.83
N ARG A 409 -22.89 6.38 21.79
CA ARG A 409 -22.29 7.08 22.93
C ARG A 409 -22.96 8.43 23.06
N LYS A 410 -23.61 8.66 24.21
CA LYS A 410 -24.28 9.94 24.51
C LYS A 410 -23.29 11.06 24.82
N GLU A 411 -22.05 10.73 25.17
CA GLU A 411 -21.00 11.68 25.58
C GLU A 411 -19.67 11.40 24.86
N LEU A 412 -18.82 12.43 24.75
CA LEU A 412 -17.43 12.29 24.27
C LEU A 412 -16.67 11.31 25.15
N TRP A 413 -15.89 10.42 24.53
CA TRP A 413 -15.06 9.46 25.26
C TRP A 413 -13.92 10.18 26.00
N LYS A 414 -13.81 9.92 27.30
CA LYS A 414 -12.75 10.47 28.16
C LYS A 414 -11.86 9.33 28.65
N PRO A 415 -10.70 9.07 28.00
CA PRO A 415 -9.79 8.02 28.46
C PRO A 415 -9.22 8.38 29.84
N LYS A 416 -8.95 7.36 30.66
CA LYS A 416 -8.42 7.56 32.02
C LYS A 416 -6.90 7.67 32.00
N VAL A 417 -6.35 8.49 32.90
CA VAL A 417 -4.90 8.51 33.19
C VAL A 417 -4.38 7.11 33.50
N GLY A 418 -3.23 6.74 32.94
CA GLY A 418 -2.59 5.43 33.14
C GLY A 418 -3.22 4.28 32.36
N THR A 419 -4.17 4.53 31.46
CA THR A 419 -4.77 3.47 30.63
C THR A 419 -3.72 2.85 29.70
N HIS A 420 -3.56 1.53 29.72
CA HIS A 420 -2.68 0.82 28.77
C HIS A 420 -3.20 0.97 27.34
N TRP A 421 -2.28 1.06 26.40
CA TRP A 421 -2.59 1.32 25.00
C TRP A 421 -1.56 0.66 24.09
N GLN A 422 -1.87 0.60 22.80
CA GLN A 422 -0.97 0.15 21.75
C GLN A 422 -1.13 1.08 20.56
N ILE A 423 -0.04 1.34 19.85
CA ILE A 423 0.00 2.09 18.60
C ILE A 423 0.63 1.25 17.50
N ILE A 424 -0.02 1.17 16.34
CA ILE A 424 0.44 0.41 15.16
C ILE A 424 0.11 1.21 13.90
N LEU A 425 1.13 1.81 13.27
CA LEU A 425 0.96 2.69 12.11
C LEU A 425 1.56 2.14 10.82
N SER A 426 2.61 1.31 10.88
CA SER A 426 3.24 0.75 9.67
C SER A 426 2.57 -0.51 9.11
N GLN A 427 1.53 -1.01 9.76
CA GLN A 427 0.85 -2.26 9.40
C GLN A 427 -0.64 -2.16 9.66
N VAL A 428 -1.43 -2.84 8.82
CA VAL A 428 -2.86 -3.06 9.06
C VAL A 428 -3.02 -3.96 10.28
N LEU A 429 -3.87 -3.55 11.23
CA LEU A 429 -4.15 -4.35 12.42
C LEU A 429 -4.93 -5.61 12.03
N THR A 430 -4.27 -6.76 12.17
CA THR A 430 -4.89 -8.07 11.91
C THR A 430 -5.64 -8.56 13.14
N ILE A 431 -6.93 -8.88 12.98
CA ILE A 431 -7.74 -9.48 14.03
C ILE A 431 -7.48 -10.99 14.12
N PRO A 432 -7.00 -11.53 15.24
CA PRO A 432 -6.68 -12.95 15.36
C PRO A 432 -7.92 -13.83 15.32
N LYS A 433 -7.73 -15.12 15.00
CA LYS A 433 -8.79 -16.14 15.12
C LYS A 433 -9.39 -16.13 16.53
N GLY A 434 -10.72 -16.09 16.61
CA GLY A 434 -11.46 -15.91 17.87
C GLY A 434 -11.77 -14.45 18.23
N GLY A 435 -11.37 -13.49 17.41
CA GLY A 435 -11.77 -12.08 17.50
C GLY A 435 -10.82 -11.22 18.31
N ALA A 436 -11.11 -9.91 18.37
CA ALA A 436 -10.19 -8.91 18.91
C ALA A 436 -9.87 -9.08 20.41
N LYS A 437 -10.66 -9.85 21.17
CA LYS A 437 -10.34 -10.20 22.58
C LYS A 437 -9.03 -10.98 22.71
N ASN A 438 -8.59 -11.64 21.64
CA ASN A 438 -7.36 -12.44 21.61
C ASN A 438 -6.14 -11.67 21.09
N LEU A 439 -6.26 -10.36 20.86
CA LEU A 439 -5.12 -9.53 20.46
C LEU A 439 -4.01 -9.60 21.51
N LYS A 440 -2.76 -9.62 21.01
CA LYS A 440 -1.56 -9.60 21.85
C LYS A 440 -0.75 -8.35 21.50
N PRO A 441 -0.54 -7.42 22.44
CA PRO A 441 -1.07 -7.41 23.81
C PRO A 441 -2.59 -7.18 23.84
N ASN A 442 -3.30 -7.61 24.88
CA ASN A 442 -4.74 -7.36 25.04
C ASN A 442 -4.98 -6.07 25.82
N VAL A 443 -4.93 -4.92 25.15
CA VAL A 443 -5.08 -3.59 25.78
C VAL A 443 -6.44 -2.96 25.45
N PRO A 444 -6.92 -2.01 26.27
CA PRO A 444 -8.22 -1.37 26.04
C PRO A 444 -8.21 -0.31 24.92
N ILE A 445 -7.06 0.19 24.48
CA ILE A 445 -6.95 1.25 23.47
C ILE A 445 -5.97 0.82 22.37
N TYR A 446 -6.40 0.94 21.11
CA TYR A 446 -5.53 0.83 19.94
C TYR A 446 -5.56 2.12 19.17
N ASP A 447 -4.38 2.66 18.91
CA ASP A 447 -4.13 3.76 18.00
C ASP A 447 -3.58 3.20 16.69
N VAL A 448 -4.29 3.45 15.59
CA VAL A 448 -4.03 2.81 14.30
C VAL A 448 -4.26 3.79 13.16
N ASP A 449 -3.58 3.56 12.04
CA ASP A 449 -3.72 4.42 10.87
C ASP A 449 -5.17 4.43 10.35
N LEU A 450 -5.72 5.64 10.18
CA LEU A 450 -7.08 5.88 9.72
C LEU A 450 -7.35 5.28 8.33
N PHE A 451 -6.41 5.40 7.41
CA PHE A 451 -6.61 5.05 6.01
C PHE A 451 -6.43 3.54 5.81
N GLU A 452 -5.39 2.96 6.40
CA GLU A 452 -5.01 1.55 6.20
C GLU A 452 -5.99 0.57 6.87
N ASN A 453 -6.64 0.97 7.96
CA ASN A 453 -7.51 0.07 8.72
C ASN A 453 -8.98 0.21 8.31
N SER A 454 -9.68 -0.93 8.23
CA SER A 454 -11.07 -1.00 7.79
C SER A 454 -12.06 -0.73 8.93
N LYS A 455 -13.29 -0.36 8.57
CA LYS A 455 -14.40 -0.26 9.53
C LYS A 455 -14.64 -1.58 10.27
N GLN A 456 -14.47 -2.70 9.59
CA GLN A 456 -14.64 -4.05 10.15
C GLN A 456 -13.63 -4.33 11.26
N THR A 457 -12.38 -3.89 11.10
CA THR A 457 -11.37 -3.96 12.16
C THR A 457 -11.81 -3.15 13.38
N PHE A 458 -12.36 -1.94 13.19
CA PHE A 458 -12.81 -1.09 14.29
C PHE A 458 -14.06 -1.67 14.98
N ASP A 459 -15.02 -2.17 14.21
CA ASP A 459 -16.21 -2.86 14.73
C ASP A 459 -15.81 -4.10 15.56
N ALA A 460 -14.78 -4.85 15.12
CA ALA A 460 -14.26 -6.00 15.85
C ALA A 460 -13.61 -5.58 17.18
N LEU A 461 -12.83 -4.49 17.19
CA LEU A 461 -12.26 -3.90 18.41
C LEU A 461 -13.37 -3.45 19.38
N HIS A 462 -14.37 -2.74 18.88
CA HIS A 462 -15.52 -2.28 19.67
C HIS A 462 -16.34 -3.43 20.25
N LYS A 463 -16.58 -4.49 19.46
CA LYS A 463 -17.25 -5.72 19.93
C LYS A 463 -16.46 -6.42 21.04
N ALA A 464 -15.14 -6.25 21.07
CA ALA A 464 -14.29 -6.72 22.15
C ALA A 464 -14.18 -5.74 23.34
N GLY A 465 -14.89 -4.61 23.31
CA GLY A 465 -14.88 -3.59 24.38
C GLY A 465 -13.64 -2.70 24.36
N LYS A 466 -12.96 -2.59 23.21
CA LYS A 466 -11.76 -1.75 23.03
C LYS A 466 -12.15 -0.41 22.40
N TYR A 467 -11.30 0.58 22.61
CA TYR A 467 -11.40 1.90 22.01
C TYR A 467 -10.41 2.05 20.85
N VAL A 468 -10.81 2.81 19.83
CA VAL A 468 -10.02 3.07 18.63
C VAL A 468 -9.66 4.55 18.55
N ILE A 469 -8.37 4.85 18.56
CA ILE A 469 -7.81 6.15 18.17
C ILE A 469 -7.36 6.01 16.71
N CYS A 470 -7.73 6.99 15.88
CA CYS A 470 -7.39 6.97 14.45
C CYS A 470 -6.35 8.04 14.14
N TYR A 471 -5.16 7.57 13.79
CA TYR A 471 -4.03 8.38 13.36
C TYR A 471 -4.23 8.92 11.94
N PHE A 472 -3.90 10.19 11.73
CA PHE A 472 -3.60 10.75 10.41
C PHE A 472 -2.73 12.00 10.56
N SER A 473 -1.90 12.32 9.57
CA SER A 473 -1.19 13.60 9.59
C SER A 473 -2.14 14.76 9.32
N ALA A 474 -2.15 15.75 10.22
CA ALA A 474 -2.95 16.97 10.08
C ALA A 474 -2.09 18.20 9.74
N GLY A 475 -0.80 18.17 10.07
CA GLY A 475 0.16 19.25 9.82
C GLY A 475 1.19 18.96 8.71
N SER A 476 1.14 17.79 8.09
CA SER A 476 1.90 17.49 6.87
C SER A 476 1.02 16.97 5.73
N TRP A 477 1.55 17.10 4.52
CA TRP A 477 1.09 16.47 3.30
C TRP A 477 1.94 15.24 3.07
N GLU A 478 1.29 14.12 2.80
CA GLU A 478 1.90 12.80 2.61
C GLU A 478 1.68 12.37 1.15
N ASN A 479 2.76 12.12 0.41
CA ASN A 479 2.67 11.91 -1.04
C ASN A 479 1.97 10.60 -1.47
N TRP A 480 1.70 9.70 -0.52
CA TRP A 480 1.06 8.41 -0.75
C TRP A 480 -0.44 8.40 -0.43
N ARG A 481 -1.00 9.44 0.20
CA ARG A 481 -2.42 9.46 0.56
C ARG A 481 -3.31 9.70 -0.67
N ASP A 482 -4.50 9.11 -0.67
CA ASP A 482 -5.48 9.24 -1.76
C ASP A 482 -5.93 10.69 -1.99
N ASP A 483 -6.04 11.46 -0.91
CA ASP A 483 -6.48 12.85 -0.94
C ASP A 483 -5.33 13.85 -1.19
N ARG A 484 -4.10 13.39 -1.46
CA ARG A 484 -2.91 14.25 -1.68
C ARG A 484 -3.12 15.34 -2.74
N ASN A 485 -3.90 15.04 -3.78
CA ASN A 485 -4.19 15.95 -4.88
C ASN A 485 -5.21 17.06 -4.51
N SER A 486 -5.84 16.94 -3.33
CA SER A 486 -6.72 17.98 -2.79
C SER A 486 -5.94 19.17 -2.22
N PHE A 487 -4.64 18.98 -1.92
CA PHE A 487 -3.78 20.04 -1.39
C PHE A 487 -3.30 20.95 -2.53
N GLN A 488 -3.47 22.25 -2.35
CA GLN A 488 -2.98 23.22 -3.32
C GLN A 488 -1.48 23.40 -3.15
N LYS A 489 -0.74 23.54 -4.25
CA LYS A 489 0.72 23.74 -4.22
C LYS A 489 1.15 24.92 -3.32
N LYS A 490 0.34 25.98 -3.25
CA LYS A 490 0.58 27.15 -2.40
C LYS A 490 0.48 26.87 -0.90
N ASP A 491 -0.19 25.78 -0.53
CA ASP A 491 -0.39 25.36 0.86
C ASP A 491 0.74 24.41 1.31
N LEU A 492 1.68 24.05 0.44
CA LEU A 492 2.79 23.15 0.74
C LEU A 492 4.06 23.94 1.10
N GLY A 493 4.66 23.56 2.23
CA GLY A 493 5.90 24.11 2.76
C GLY A 493 7.13 23.27 2.40
N LYS A 494 8.14 23.37 3.26
CA LYS A 494 9.36 22.55 3.18
C LYS A 494 9.07 21.09 3.50
N THR A 495 9.96 20.22 3.02
CA THR A 495 9.97 18.80 3.34
C THR A 495 10.31 18.58 4.81
N LEU A 496 9.65 17.61 5.46
CA LEU A 496 9.92 17.26 6.86
C LEU A 496 11.29 16.58 6.97
N SER A 497 12.08 17.00 7.96
CA SER A 497 13.41 16.39 8.20
C SER A 497 13.26 14.91 8.56
N GLY A 498 13.95 14.03 7.82
CA GLY A 498 13.85 12.57 7.98
C GLY A 498 12.72 11.91 7.19
N TRP A 499 11.82 12.69 6.57
CA TRP A 499 10.64 12.21 5.84
C TRP A 499 10.59 12.90 4.47
N PRO A 500 11.37 12.42 3.47
CA PRO A 500 11.53 13.09 2.17
C PRO A 500 10.24 13.20 1.35
N ASP A 501 9.30 12.30 1.63
CA ASP A 501 8.00 12.17 0.97
C ASP A 501 6.88 12.96 1.67
N GLU A 502 7.21 13.69 2.74
CA GLU A 502 6.29 14.54 3.48
C GLU A 502 6.66 16.03 3.42
N LYS A 503 5.65 16.91 3.38
CA LYS A 503 5.85 18.37 3.42
C LYS A 503 4.95 19.02 4.44
N TYR A 504 5.42 20.08 5.11
CA TYR A 504 4.56 20.87 5.99
C TYR A 504 3.40 21.45 5.20
N VAL A 505 2.23 21.59 5.85
CA VAL A 505 1.07 22.24 5.22
C VAL A 505 0.69 23.53 5.92
N ASN A 506 0.15 24.48 5.17
CA ASN A 506 -0.37 25.71 5.72
C ASN A 506 -1.69 25.43 6.45
N ILE A 507 -1.60 25.17 7.75
CA ILE A 507 -2.74 24.85 8.63
C ILE A 507 -3.76 26.00 8.77
N ASN A 508 -3.42 27.21 8.31
CA ASN A 508 -4.36 28.33 8.23
C ASN A 508 -5.18 28.33 6.93
N SER A 509 -4.78 27.56 5.91
CA SER A 509 -5.51 27.47 4.66
C SER A 509 -6.93 26.91 4.87
N PRO A 510 -7.97 27.60 4.36
CA PRO A 510 -9.34 27.04 4.33
C PRO A 510 -9.42 25.72 3.56
N SER A 511 -8.58 25.54 2.53
CA SER A 511 -8.50 24.31 1.75
C SER A 511 -7.99 23.16 2.60
N VAL A 512 -6.88 23.36 3.32
CA VAL A 512 -6.32 22.37 4.26
C VAL A 512 -7.32 22.01 5.36
N ARG A 513 -7.99 23.00 5.95
CA ARG A 513 -9.05 22.76 6.96
C ARG A 513 -10.21 21.94 6.40
N THR A 514 -10.59 22.16 5.14
CA THR A 514 -11.65 21.37 4.48
C THR A 514 -11.21 19.92 4.25
N ILE A 515 -9.94 19.70 3.89
CA ILE A 515 -9.38 18.34 3.78
C ILE A 515 -9.42 17.64 5.13
N MET A 516 -8.99 18.30 6.21
CA MET A 516 -9.05 17.70 7.54
C MET A 516 -10.48 17.43 8.02
N ALA A 517 -11.45 18.30 7.69
CA ALA A 517 -12.85 18.01 7.98
C ALA A 517 -13.34 16.74 7.28
N LYS A 518 -12.88 16.48 6.04
CA LYS A 518 -13.17 15.21 5.33
C LYS A 518 -12.49 14.01 5.99
N ARG A 519 -11.21 14.12 6.38
CA ARG A 519 -10.49 13.05 7.12
C ARG A 519 -11.17 12.73 8.45
N ILE A 520 -11.60 13.75 9.19
CA ILE A 520 -12.37 13.59 10.44
C ILE A 520 -13.74 12.93 10.18
N LYS A 521 -14.43 13.31 9.12
CA LYS A 521 -15.68 12.64 8.72
C LYS A 521 -15.45 11.16 8.40
N LEU A 522 -14.39 10.84 7.68
CA LEU A 522 -14.01 9.45 7.38
C LEU A 522 -13.71 8.66 8.66
N ALA A 523 -13.00 9.24 9.62
CA ALA A 523 -12.76 8.63 10.93
C ALA A 523 -14.09 8.30 11.65
N ALA A 524 -15.05 9.22 11.62
CA ALA A 524 -16.38 8.97 12.17
C ALA A 524 -17.12 7.84 11.44
N GLU A 525 -17.08 7.81 10.11
CA GLU A 525 -17.72 6.79 9.28
C GLU A 525 -17.14 5.39 9.52
N LYS A 526 -15.82 5.30 9.74
CA LYS A 526 -15.14 4.05 10.12
C LYS A 526 -15.40 3.64 11.57
N GLY A 527 -15.87 4.56 12.43
CA GLY A 527 -16.17 4.27 13.84
C GLY A 527 -15.03 4.56 14.80
N CYS A 528 -14.18 5.54 14.52
CA CYS A 528 -13.15 5.97 15.47
C CYS A 528 -13.78 6.59 16.74
N ASP A 529 -13.16 6.37 17.90
CA ASP A 529 -13.57 6.99 19.17
C ASP A 529 -12.86 8.31 19.43
N ALA A 530 -11.67 8.43 18.86
CA ALA A 530 -10.86 9.63 18.89
C ALA A 530 -9.98 9.73 17.65
N ILE A 531 -9.42 10.92 17.44
CA ILE A 531 -8.43 11.18 16.40
C ILE A 531 -7.07 11.51 17.03
N ASP A 532 -6.00 11.01 16.40
CA ASP A 532 -4.61 11.41 16.62
C ASP A 532 -4.09 12.21 15.41
N PRO A 533 -4.27 13.54 15.39
CA PRO A 533 -3.75 14.40 14.34
C PRO A 533 -2.24 14.66 14.53
N ASP A 534 -1.42 14.15 13.62
CA ASP A 534 0.05 14.28 13.68
C ASP A 534 0.56 15.61 13.06
N ASN A 535 1.85 15.91 13.32
CA ASN A 535 2.61 17.04 12.78
C ASN A 535 2.06 18.42 13.17
N LEU A 536 1.39 18.51 14.31
CA LEU A 536 0.83 19.78 14.83
C LEU A 536 1.90 20.75 15.35
N ASP A 537 3.13 20.30 15.55
CA ASP A 537 4.26 21.06 16.07
C ASP A 537 5.15 21.69 14.99
N GLY A 538 4.66 21.81 13.74
CA GLY A 538 5.40 22.41 12.64
C GLY A 538 5.92 23.84 12.88
N TYR A 539 5.37 24.56 13.85
CA TYR A 539 5.85 25.88 14.31
C TYR A 539 7.23 25.83 15.00
N GLN A 540 7.68 24.66 15.42
CA GLN A 540 8.99 24.44 16.05
C GLN A 540 10.10 24.15 15.03
N ALA A 541 9.73 23.95 13.76
CA ALA A 541 10.64 23.59 12.68
C ALA A 541 10.71 24.69 11.60
N ASP A 542 11.75 24.62 10.75
CA ASP A 542 11.83 25.42 9.52
C ASP A 542 10.85 24.88 8.48
N ASN A 543 9.57 25.24 8.66
CA ASN A 543 8.47 24.73 7.85
C ASN A 543 8.32 25.42 6.48
N GLY A 544 9.00 26.56 6.26
CA GLY A 544 8.90 27.34 5.02
C GLY A 544 7.56 28.06 4.79
N LEU A 545 6.68 28.09 5.80
CA LEU A 545 5.34 28.70 5.75
C LEU A 545 5.13 29.76 6.83
N GLY A 546 6.08 29.93 7.75
CA GLY A 546 6.00 30.89 8.85
C GLY A 546 4.96 30.52 9.92
N LEU A 547 4.68 29.22 10.11
CA LEU A 547 3.71 28.74 11.10
C LEU A 547 4.14 29.12 12.52
N THR A 548 3.18 29.58 13.34
CA THR A 548 3.39 29.99 14.72
C THR A 548 2.62 29.11 15.72
N GLU A 549 2.95 29.26 17.01
CA GLU A 549 2.17 28.66 18.11
C GLU A 549 0.68 29.04 18.04
N ALA A 550 0.39 30.30 17.72
CA ALA A 550 -0.98 30.81 17.65
C ALA A 550 -1.79 30.14 16.53
N ASP A 551 -1.15 29.88 15.39
CA ASP A 551 -1.77 29.18 14.26
C ASP A 551 -2.14 27.75 14.64
N THR A 552 -1.23 27.06 15.33
CA THR A 552 -1.45 25.70 15.82
C THR A 552 -2.55 25.65 16.86
N ILE A 553 -2.56 26.57 17.83
CA ILE A 553 -3.63 26.66 18.84
C ILE A 553 -4.99 26.88 18.16
N SER A 554 -5.05 27.75 17.14
CA SER A 554 -6.26 27.97 16.33
C SER A 554 -6.68 26.71 15.57
N TYR A 555 -5.72 25.98 15.03
CA TYR A 555 -5.96 24.77 14.26
C TYR A 555 -6.44 23.61 15.14
N VAL A 556 -5.85 23.39 16.31
CA VAL A 556 -6.31 22.38 17.29
C VAL A 556 -7.73 22.65 17.77
N LYS A 557 -8.09 23.93 18.00
CA LYS A 557 -9.49 24.32 18.31
C LYS A 557 -10.45 23.93 17.19
N PHE A 558 -10.03 24.12 15.94
CA PHE A 558 -10.81 23.72 14.77
C PHE A 558 -10.96 22.20 14.69
N LEU A 559 -9.86 21.44 14.77
CA LEU A 559 -9.88 19.97 14.72
C LEU A 559 -10.78 19.39 15.82
N SER A 560 -10.64 19.90 17.04
CA SER A 560 -11.48 19.53 18.19
C SER A 560 -12.96 19.81 17.95
N LYS A 561 -13.29 21.01 17.47
CA LYS A 561 -14.68 21.39 17.16
C LYS A 561 -15.26 20.53 16.03
N GLU A 562 -14.46 20.20 15.02
CA GLU A 562 -14.88 19.39 13.88
C GLU A 562 -15.12 17.93 14.29
N ALA A 563 -14.20 17.33 15.05
CA ALA A 563 -14.34 15.97 15.58
C ALA A 563 -15.53 15.83 16.55
N ALA A 564 -15.78 16.87 17.36
CA ALA A 564 -16.91 16.90 18.29
C ALA A 564 -18.28 16.81 17.59
N LYS A 565 -18.41 17.26 16.32
CA LYS A 565 -19.65 17.08 15.53
C LYS A 565 -20.03 15.61 15.39
N TYR A 566 -19.02 14.73 15.39
CA TYR A 566 -19.17 13.28 15.27
C TYR A 566 -18.99 12.54 16.60
N ARG A 567 -18.91 13.28 17.72
CA ARG A 567 -18.67 12.73 19.07
C ARG A 567 -17.33 12.00 19.24
N MET A 568 -16.32 12.40 18.47
CA MET A 568 -14.95 11.90 18.65
C MET A 568 -14.14 12.86 19.50
N THR A 569 -13.27 12.29 20.33
CA THR A 569 -12.31 13.07 21.13
C THR A 569 -11.06 13.37 20.31
N THR A 570 -10.44 14.54 20.51
CA THR A 570 -9.20 14.90 19.80
C THR A 570 -8.00 14.79 20.72
N GLY A 571 -6.92 14.17 20.25
CA GLY A 571 -5.60 14.19 20.90
C GLY A 571 -4.77 15.40 20.50
N MET A 572 -3.76 15.71 21.31
CA MET A 572 -2.63 16.57 20.91
C MET A 572 -1.39 15.70 20.75
N LYS A 573 -0.78 15.72 19.56
CA LYS A 573 0.50 15.07 19.31
C LYS A 573 1.64 16.06 19.55
N ASN A 574 2.56 15.73 20.45
CA ASN A 574 3.70 16.57 20.85
C ASN A 574 3.28 18.01 21.20
N GLY A 575 4.03 19.03 20.77
CA GLY A 575 3.70 20.45 20.96
C GLY A 575 3.70 20.90 22.43
N GLY A 576 4.65 20.42 23.23
CA GLY A 576 4.72 20.67 24.68
C GLY A 576 4.72 22.16 25.09
N SER A 577 5.18 23.07 24.24
CA SER A 577 5.22 24.51 24.55
C SER A 577 3.83 25.16 24.61
N ILE A 578 2.83 24.61 23.90
CA ILE A 578 1.45 25.12 23.84
C ILE A 578 0.46 24.30 24.68
N THR A 579 0.95 23.34 25.48
CA THR A 579 0.12 22.42 26.29
C THR A 579 -1.01 23.15 27.01
N LYS A 580 -0.71 24.23 27.75
CA LYS A 580 -1.71 24.93 28.58
C LYS A 580 -2.83 25.55 27.73
N GLN A 581 -2.50 26.03 26.54
CA GLN A 581 -3.40 26.74 25.63
C GLN A 581 -4.33 25.76 24.90
N VAL A 582 -3.84 24.56 24.56
CA VAL A 582 -4.64 23.54 23.88
C VAL A 582 -5.38 22.60 24.85
N LEU A 583 -4.94 22.52 26.11
CA LEU A 583 -5.48 21.64 27.15
C LEU A 583 -7.01 21.63 27.25
N PRO A 584 -7.75 22.75 27.13
CA PRO A 584 -9.21 22.73 27.20
C PRO A 584 -9.89 21.99 26.04
N TYR A 585 -9.22 21.85 24.89
CA TYR A 585 -9.83 21.39 23.63
C TYR A 585 -9.55 19.92 23.31
N VAL A 586 -8.53 19.33 23.92
CA VAL A 586 -8.13 17.93 23.65
C VAL A 586 -8.44 17.02 24.83
N GLY A 587 -8.65 15.73 24.58
CA GLY A 587 -8.97 14.74 25.63
C GLY A 587 -7.76 13.99 26.19
N PHE A 588 -6.65 13.98 25.46
CA PHE A 588 -5.40 13.32 25.81
C PHE A 588 -4.23 13.94 25.01
N CYS A 589 -3.01 13.52 25.33
CA CYS A 589 -1.82 13.83 24.54
C CYS A 589 -1.14 12.53 24.11
N ILE A 590 -0.63 12.48 22.89
CA ILE A 590 0.33 11.47 22.45
C ILE A 590 1.68 12.19 22.35
N ASN A 591 2.69 11.67 23.04
CA ASN A 591 4.02 12.26 23.05
C ASN A 591 5.06 11.23 22.63
N GLU A 592 6.02 11.70 21.84
CA GLU A 592 7.19 10.91 21.47
C GLU A 592 8.44 11.47 22.15
N SER A 593 9.21 10.57 22.76
CA SER A 593 10.60 10.81 23.19
C SER A 593 10.82 11.92 24.24
N CYS A 594 9.80 12.30 25.03
CA CYS A 594 10.02 13.32 26.08
C CYS A 594 11.08 12.90 27.10
N ILE A 595 11.29 11.60 27.31
CA ILE A 595 12.30 11.10 28.26
C ILE A 595 13.68 11.21 27.63
N GLN A 596 13.82 10.91 26.34
CA GLN A 596 15.08 11.12 25.62
C GLN A 596 15.51 12.59 25.65
N TYR A 597 14.57 13.52 25.50
CA TYR A 597 14.84 14.96 25.46
C TYR A 597 14.66 15.67 26.81
N SER A 598 14.35 14.94 27.89
CA SER A 598 14.14 15.47 29.25
C SER A 598 13.09 16.60 29.32
N GLU A 599 12.00 16.46 28.58
CA GLU A 599 10.96 17.48 28.42
C GLU A 599 9.56 17.04 28.91
N CYS A 600 9.47 15.92 29.63
CA CYS A 600 8.18 15.37 30.08
C CYS A 600 7.38 16.32 30.99
N ASP A 601 8.04 17.25 31.68
CA ASP A 601 7.39 18.30 32.49
C ASP A 601 6.45 19.20 31.64
N LEU A 602 6.69 19.35 30.34
CA LEU A 602 5.82 20.09 29.42
C LEU A 602 4.45 19.44 29.25
N TYR A 603 4.36 18.12 29.44
CA TYR A 603 3.14 17.32 29.23
C TYR A 603 2.45 16.92 30.55
N ALA A 604 3.12 17.08 31.70
CA ALA A 604 2.52 16.86 33.02
C ALA A 604 1.19 17.61 33.28
N PRO A 605 0.89 18.79 32.71
CA PRO A 605 -0.42 19.43 32.87
C PRO A 605 -1.61 18.59 32.40
N TYR A 606 -1.44 17.70 31.41
CA TYR A 606 -2.51 16.77 30.99
C TYR A 606 -2.93 15.85 32.14
N ILE A 607 -1.95 15.24 32.82
CA ILE A 607 -2.18 14.36 33.97
C ILE A 607 -2.89 15.09 35.09
N LYS A 608 -2.46 16.32 35.41
CA LYS A 608 -3.12 17.17 36.43
C LYS A 608 -4.58 17.49 36.10
N ALA A 609 -4.92 17.56 34.80
CA ALA A 609 -6.29 17.76 34.32
C ALA A 609 -7.09 16.46 34.16
N GLY A 610 -6.55 15.31 34.60
CA GLY A 610 -7.20 14.00 34.49
C GLY A 610 -7.21 13.44 33.07
N LYS A 611 -6.31 13.91 32.19
CA LYS A 611 -6.19 13.49 30.79
C LYS A 611 -4.90 12.66 30.61
N PRO A 612 -4.94 11.49 29.96
CA PRO A 612 -3.75 10.66 29.82
C PRO A 612 -2.73 11.29 28.87
N VAL A 613 -1.47 10.98 29.11
CA VAL A 613 -0.38 11.13 28.16
C VAL A 613 0.04 9.74 27.72
N PHE A 614 -0.21 9.44 26.46
CA PHE A 614 0.21 8.23 25.75
C PHE A 614 1.63 8.47 25.23
N ASN A 615 2.65 8.01 25.97
CA ASN A 615 4.05 8.30 25.68
C ASN A 615 4.72 7.11 24.97
N ILE A 616 5.50 7.43 23.93
CA ILE A 616 6.26 6.49 23.13
C ILE A 616 7.76 6.81 23.25
N GLU A 617 8.59 5.80 23.50
CA GLU A 617 10.05 5.93 23.48
C GLU A 617 10.69 4.92 22.52
N TYR A 618 11.74 5.35 21.81
CA TYR A 618 12.39 4.60 20.73
C TYR A 618 13.88 4.30 21.02
N PRO A 619 14.21 3.44 22.00
CA PRO A 619 15.61 3.10 22.27
C PRO A 619 16.23 2.38 21.06
N ALA A 620 17.47 2.75 20.71
CA ALA A 620 18.15 2.28 19.49
C ALA A 620 18.27 0.74 19.37
N GLY A 621 18.19 0.02 20.50
CA GLY A 621 18.24 -1.45 20.53
C GLY A 621 16.91 -2.16 20.30
N ALA A 622 15.77 -1.47 20.17
CA ALA A 622 14.46 -2.13 19.97
C ALA A 622 14.47 -3.03 18.71
N PRO A 623 14.01 -4.29 18.78
CA PRO A 623 13.23 -4.90 19.86
C PRO A 623 14.06 -5.48 21.04
N ASN A 624 15.38 -5.58 20.89
CA ASN A 624 16.32 -6.08 21.90
C ASN A 624 16.75 -4.95 22.88
N VAL A 625 15.79 -4.42 23.64
CA VAL A 625 16.00 -3.27 24.54
C VAL A 625 16.92 -3.64 25.71
N LYS A 626 18.00 -2.86 25.90
CA LYS A 626 18.90 -3.01 27.05
C LYS A 626 18.15 -2.78 28.36
N ALA A 627 18.45 -3.58 29.39
CA ALA A 627 17.80 -3.45 30.69
C ALA A 627 17.97 -2.06 31.33
N ALA A 628 19.10 -1.39 31.08
CA ALA A 628 19.34 -0.02 31.54
C ALA A 628 18.40 1.00 30.87
N ASP A 629 18.17 0.88 29.56
CA ASP A 629 17.24 1.75 28.83
C ASP A 629 15.80 1.54 29.29
N LYS A 630 15.39 0.27 29.45
CA LYS A 630 14.06 -0.03 30.01
C LYS A 630 13.89 0.60 31.40
N ARG A 631 14.87 0.44 32.30
CA ARG A 631 14.80 1.06 33.64
C ARG A 631 14.73 2.58 33.57
N ARG A 632 15.51 3.22 32.69
CA ARG A 632 15.49 4.68 32.49
C ARG A 632 14.12 5.16 32.00
N ILE A 633 13.57 4.52 30.96
CA ILE A 633 12.26 4.87 30.37
C ILE A 633 11.12 4.65 31.38
N CYS A 634 11.15 3.53 32.11
CA CYS A 634 10.10 3.18 33.06
C CYS A 634 10.22 3.90 34.42
N SER A 635 11.30 4.63 34.66
CA SER A 635 11.45 5.49 35.84
C SER A 635 10.49 6.69 35.80
N VAL A 636 10.35 7.38 36.92
CA VAL A 636 9.69 8.71 37.03
C VAL A 636 10.66 9.79 37.51
N THR A 637 11.95 9.46 37.58
CA THR A 637 13.05 10.31 38.04
C THR A 637 14.14 10.40 36.96
N GLY A 638 15.13 11.28 37.17
CA GLY A 638 16.19 11.51 36.19
C GLY A 638 15.63 12.07 34.87
N ALA A 639 16.03 11.49 33.75
CA ALA A 639 15.54 11.88 32.42
C ALA A 639 14.00 11.70 32.25
N ALA A 640 13.39 10.81 33.04
CA ALA A 640 11.94 10.58 33.02
C ALA A 640 11.18 11.44 34.05
N LYS A 641 11.84 12.41 34.69
CA LYS A 641 11.18 13.35 35.59
C LYS A 641 10.01 14.05 34.88
N GLY A 642 8.87 14.15 35.55
CA GLY A 642 7.65 14.74 34.99
C GLY A 642 6.70 13.74 34.31
N SER A 643 7.13 12.49 34.10
CA SER A 643 6.33 11.46 33.44
C SER A 643 5.43 10.62 34.36
N THR A 644 5.25 11.05 35.62
CA THR A 644 4.37 10.34 36.58
C THR A 644 2.94 10.27 36.04
N GLY A 645 2.40 9.06 35.93
CA GLY A 645 1.05 8.81 35.42
C GLY A 645 0.95 8.68 33.89
N PHE A 646 2.06 8.77 33.15
CA PHE A 646 2.06 8.55 31.70
C PHE A 646 1.83 7.08 31.39
N SER A 647 1.09 6.82 30.31
CA SER A 647 0.91 5.49 29.74
C SER A 647 2.05 5.23 28.76
N LYS A 648 3.14 4.62 29.23
CA LYS A 648 4.39 4.48 28.46
C LYS A 648 4.43 3.19 27.66
N VAL A 649 4.85 3.30 26.39
CA VAL A 649 5.19 2.18 25.53
C VAL A 649 6.58 2.37 24.94
N ILE A 650 7.33 1.27 24.85
CA ILE A 650 8.61 1.21 24.16
C ILE A 650 8.37 0.58 22.80
N LYS A 651 8.76 1.27 21.73
CA LYS A 651 8.45 0.90 20.35
C LYS A 651 9.71 0.93 19.48
N LYS A 652 9.64 0.28 18.32
CA LYS A 652 10.55 0.55 17.20
C LYS A 652 10.07 1.82 16.49
N MET A 653 10.99 2.53 15.85
CA MET A 653 10.68 3.78 15.13
C MET A 653 9.62 3.58 14.03
N ASN A 654 9.58 2.40 13.41
CA ASN A 654 8.58 2.07 12.39
C ASN A 654 7.16 1.84 12.95
N LEU A 655 6.96 1.84 14.27
CA LEU A 655 5.64 1.68 14.90
C LEU A 655 4.84 0.46 14.41
N ASP A 656 5.50 -0.69 14.24
CA ASP A 656 4.80 -1.95 13.93
C ASP A 656 4.14 -2.58 15.17
N SER A 657 3.68 -3.83 15.05
CA SER A 657 2.97 -4.54 16.12
C SER A 657 3.81 -4.80 17.38
N TRP A 658 5.14 -4.74 17.31
CA TRP A 658 6.00 -4.98 18.48
C TRP A 658 5.84 -3.87 19.51
N VAL A 659 5.71 -4.23 20.78
CA VAL A 659 5.65 -3.28 21.90
C VAL A 659 6.23 -3.90 23.15
N MET A 660 6.91 -3.09 23.94
CA MET A 660 7.32 -3.42 25.30
C MET A 660 6.73 -2.41 26.28
N TYR A 661 6.16 -2.91 27.37
CA TYR A 661 5.61 -2.07 28.44
C TYR A 661 6.60 -1.91 29.59
N CYS A 662 6.44 -0.76 30.26
CA CYS A 662 6.72 -0.62 31.67
C CYS A 662 5.63 -1.38 32.46
#